data_AF-A0A7J2YB90-F1
#
_entry.id   AF-A0A7J2YB90-F1
#
_cell.length_a   1.000
_cell.length_b   1.000
_cell.length_c   1.000
_cell.angle_alpha   90.00
_cell.angle_beta   90.00
_cell.angle_gamma   90.00
#
_symmetry.space_group_name_H-M   'P 1'
#
loop_
_entity.id
_entity.type
_entity.pdbx_description
1 polymer ?
#
loop_
_entity_poly.entity_id
_entity_poly.type
_entity_poly.pdbx_seq_one_letter_code
_entity_poly.pdbx_strand_id
1 'polypeptide(L)'
;MQKSVLSIILMLLLLSTILVEDFHDADARHKKKKKSKKIDNGDCRLVADMSTSPVYYNSTSRNNPDGTYYAGDAFHYIIVYGLKVIGHAVCSNLQTSLTTSGSISTTGHALEDQESITSFEESAKERCRRAAEDKLSCMYGHAEVSIAAHGDNYLIFRISVEHRHCSTVDAVVKCTWHKHESEAKHRVHVLKANIFLDVVKANVTDSDGYWVRNLDQTYYLWDAINVLHLVKYKWQNERVGTLHTNTTKVYDLKVEKEFECRSAGCSYTLTHPGLSPWHYNFNYGSGLTLHNATAAEDYGLHTFRYSVELFNIYRYLNATNNSTNALVVKYDPVYANYPYNMLIDDDEWAYGNRLAVALHYFGSRGGEKDDTGGIHQLRRSKINGYQYSGYAFNPIWPVTLQERLKWLSAVSIDDNSLLTDSKNSTAMFVRSGYGKVLFAYPIKHFMLKTRFENATIDVALQSVVFGGYNVKNVTEFNHVYPAVKFNTRVNVAAYHSDGSINMIPLSIEMIPQFEHGATYLHDYLHAKVMHDTGDEKFADMVLSDMYEKGSSIAGNGFIKLKVRFTSLLIPDSAQLVWGDKMNIPLNLALDALSPYIIKINAGSVSKTFNATLFQFYSNYHYTVNLDTDNRLNATRYGDLVVVGFDKKFGEITMLKVDGEEPTDCMMGCSLVVSKNEPLMLEAFNIWGGRAYAELKPIQEEGQASIDVTRLAIAFSVLLAALMVARLVSEIGKSA
;
A
#
# COMPACT_ATOMS: atom_id res chain seq x y z
N MET A 1 -38.56 -0.80 24.06
CA MET A 1 -39.56 0.29 23.99
C MET A 1 -39.04 1.69 24.37
N GLN A 2 -37.80 1.87 24.85
CA GLN A 2 -37.27 3.20 25.24
C GLN A 2 -36.42 3.92 24.16
N LYS A 3 -36.09 3.27 23.03
CA LYS A 3 -35.27 3.88 21.95
C LYS A 3 -36.10 4.53 20.83
N SER A 4 -37.38 4.21 20.70
CA SER A 4 -38.26 4.77 19.66
C SER A 4 -38.81 6.16 20.01
N VAL A 5 -38.93 6.49 21.30
CA VAL A 5 -39.42 7.81 21.75
C VAL A 5 -38.36 8.90 21.54
N LEU A 6 -37.08 8.56 21.65
CA LEU A 6 -35.98 9.52 21.43
C LEU A 6 -35.81 9.89 19.95
N SER A 7 -36.05 8.97 19.02
CA SER A 7 -36.05 9.29 17.57
C SER A 7 -37.24 10.14 17.15
N ILE A 8 -38.41 9.97 17.77
CA ILE A 8 -39.60 10.78 17.49
C ILE A 8 -39.44 12.20 18.08
N ILE A 9 -38.86 12.33 19.28
CA ILE A 9 -38.56 13.65 19.86
C ILE A 9 -37.46 14.39 19.09
N LEU A 10 -36.44 13.68 18.58
CA LEU A 10 -35.39 14.29 17.75
C LEU A 10 -35.92 14.68 16.36
N MET A 11 -36.84 13.91 15.76
CA MET A 11 -37.53 14.29 14.53
C MET A 11 -38.47 15.48 14.74
N LEU A 12 -39.19 15.57 15.87
CA LEU A 12 -40.05 16.71 16.19
C LEU A 12 -39.25 17.98 16.51
N LEU A 13 -38.07 17.86 17.11
CA LEU A 13 -37.15 18.99 17.30
C LEU A 13 -36.50 19.44 15.98
N LEU A 14 -36.20 18.52 15.06
CA LEU A 14 -35.72 18.84 13.71
C LEU A 14 -36.82 19.37 12.78
N LEU A 15 -38.09 19.02 12.98
CA LEU A 15 -39.20 19.64 12.26
C LEU A 15 -39.55 21.04 12.82
N SER A 16 -39.33 21.29 14.13
CA SER A 16 -39.55 22.61 14.72
C SER A 16 -38.53 23.68 14.29
N THR A 17 -37.41 23.27 13.67
CA THR A 17 -36.42 24.18 13.10
C THR A 17 -36.56 24.38 11.58
N ILE A 18 -37.52 23.72 10.92
CA ILE A 18 -37.75 23.82 9.46
C ILE A 18 -39.04 24.59 9.11
N LEU A 19 -39.89 24.93 10.09
CA LEU A 19 -41.07 25.78 9.90
C LEU A 19 -40.93 27.13 10.61
N VAL A 20 -39.89 27.88 10.22
CA VAL A 20 -39.91 29.35 10.26
C VAL A 20 -39.36 29.79 8.91
N GLU A 21 -40.21 29.71 7.89
CA GLU A 21 -40.02 30.51 6.69
C GLU A 21 -40.21 31.96 7.10
N ASP A 22 -39.09 32.61 7.41
CA ASP A 22 -38.96 34.05 7.37
C ASP A 22 -39.30 34.52 5.94
N PHE A 23 -40.52 35.04 5.79
CA PHE A 23 -40.77 36.11 4.83
C PHE A 23 -39.87 37.29 5.26
N HIS A 24 -38.64 37.31 4.76
CA HIS A 24 -37.84 38.51 4.73
C HIS A 24 -38.44 39.45 3.69
N ASP A 25 -39.43 40.22 4.14
CA ASP A 25 -39.63 41.57 3.64
C ASP A 25 -38.28 42.28 3.77
N ALA A 26 -37.66 42.61 2.65
CA ALA A 26 -36.45 43.40 2.59
C ALA A 26 -36.80 44.84 2.98
N ASP A 27 -37.04 45.04 4.27
CA ASP A 27 -37.33 46.33 4.86
C ASP A 27 -36.06 47.18 4.74
N ALA A 28 -36.21 48.27 3.99
CA ALA A 28 -35.13 49.18 3.66
C ALA A 28 -34.49 49.69 4.95
N ARG A 29 -33.15 49.65 5.03
CA ARG A 29 -32.37 50.30 6.08
C ARG A 29 -32.77 51.77 6.19
N HIS A 30 -33.67 52.06 7.12
CA HIS A 30 -34.01 53.42 7.52
C HIS A 30 -32.79 54.03 8.22
N LYS A 31 -31.98 54.76 7.44
CA LYS A 31 -31.02 55.72 7.98
C LYS A 31 -31.75 56.62 8.98
N LYS A 32 -31.25 56.65 10.22
CA LYS A 32 -31.65 57.56 11.30
C LYS A 32 -31.89 58.97 10.73
N LYS A 33 -33.17 59.35 10.60
CA LYS A 33 -33.55 60.74 10.42
C LYS A 33 -33.13 61.50 11.68
N LYS A 34 -32.16 62.41 11.55
CA LYS A 34 -32.04 63.55 12.46
C LYS A 34 -33.44 64.16 12.56
N LYS A 35 -34.07 64.11 13.74
CA LYS A 35 -35.30 64.83 14.03
C LYS A 35 -34.97 66.33 13.94
N SER A 36 -35.17 66.92 12.75
CA SER A 36 -35.39 68.35 12.67
C SER A 36 -36.81 68.58 13.18
N LYS A 37 -36.91 69.45 14.19
CA LYS A 37 -38.18 69.94 14.73
C LYS A 37 -38.81 70.75 13.60
N LYS A 38 -39.78 70.16 12.88
CA LYS A 38 -40.48 70.82 11.77
C LYS A 38 -41.75 71.43 12.34
N ILE A 39 -41.84 72.75 12.26
CA ILE A 39 -43.07 73.52 12.50
C ILE A 39 -43.93 73.29 11.24
N ASP A 40 -45.12 72.70 11.42
CA ASP A 40 -46.08 72.46 10.33
C ASP A 40 -46.73 73.79 9.93
N ASN A 41 -46.20 74.39 8.87
CA ASN A 41 -46.96 75.29 7.99
C ASN A 41 -47.49 74.43 6.83
N GLY A 42 -48.77 74.58 6.47
CA GLY A 42 -49.45 73.75 5.48
C GLY A 42 -48.81 73.79 4.09
N ASP A 43 -47.90 72.84 3.83
CA ASP A 43 -47.14 72.71 2.58
C ASP A 43 -47.51 71.43 1.80
N CYS A 44 -47.39 71.51 0.47
CA CYS A 44 -47.50 70.39 -0.46
C CYS A 44 -46.46 69.29 -0.14
N ARG A 45 -46.88 68.12 0.34
CA ARG A 45 -45.96 66.98 0.56
C ARG A 45 -45.93 66.08 -0.67
N LEU A 46 -44.81 66.12 -1.40
CA LEU A 46 -44.53 65.18 -2.47
C LEU A 46 -44.22 63.80 -1.90
N VAL A 47 -44.81 62.78 -2.52
CA VAL A 47 -44.49 61.36 -2.30
C VAL A 47 -43.95 60.81 -3.61
N ALA A 48 -42.79 60.17 -3.55
CA ALA A 48 -42.23 59.37 -4.63
C ALA A 48 -41.59 58.15 -3.99
N ASP A 49 -42.09 56.97 -4.33
CA ASP A 49 -41.62 55.68 -3.86
C ASP A 49 -41.39 54.77 -5.07
N MET A 50 -40.28 54.04 -5.07
CA MET A 50 -39.91 53.13 -6.14
C MET A 50 -39.55 51.78 -5.54
N SER A 51 -40.13 50.74 -6.10
CA SER A 51 -39.85 49.35 -5.76
C SER A 51 -39.49 48.56 -7.00
N THR A 52 -38.69 47.53 -6.84
CA THR A 52 -38.29 46.64 -7.93
C THR A 52 -38.57 45.19 -7.59
N SER A 53 -38.95 44.40 -8.59
CA SER A 53 -39.09 42.96 -8.50
C SER A 53 -38.19 42.25 -9.51
N PRO A 54 -37.75 41.02 -9.21
CA PRO A 54 -36.91 40.28 -10.12
C PRO A 54 -37.69 39.84 -11.37
N VAL A 55 -36.97 39.65 -12.47
CA VAL A 55 -37.47 39.06 -13.71
C VAL A 55 -37.06 37.59 -13.75
N TYR A 56 -37.93 36.71 -14.26
CA TYR A 56 -37.60 35.30 -14.47
C TYR A 56 -37.42 34.94 -15.95
N TYR A 57 -36.50 34.01 -16.21
CA TYR A 57 -36.27 33.38 -17.51
C TYR A 57 -36.11 31.88 -17.31
N ASN A 58 -36.93 31.08 -17.98
CA ASN A 58 -37.10 29.64 -17.76
C ASN A 58 -37.24 29.29 -16.27
N SER A 59 -38.14 29.99 -15.58
CA SER A 59 -38.44 29.85 -14.14
C SER A 59 -37.27 30.17 -13.21
N THR A 60 -36.18 30.75 -13.73
CA THR A 60 -34.99 31.11 -12.95
C THR A 60 -34.87 32.62 -12.86
N SER A 61 -34.59 33.15 -11.67
CA SER A 61 -34.37 34.58 -11.48
C SER A 61 -33.18 35.07 -12.32
N ARG A 62 -33.40 36.16 -13.05
CA ARG A 62 -32.38 36.94 -13.75
C ARG A 62 -31.66 37.91 -12.83
N ASN A 63 -31.93 37.93 -11.52
CA ASN A 63 -31.27 38.87 -10.61
C ASN A 63 -30.45 38.12 -9.57
N ASN A 64 -29.35 38.74 -9.13
CA ASN A 64 -28.52 38.11 -8.12
C ASN A 64 -29.24 38.13 -6.76
N PRO A 65 -29.04 37.10 -5.92
CA PRO A 65 -29.66 37.03 -4.59
C PRO A 65 -29.36 38.24 -3.68
N ASP A 66 -28.22 38.91 -3.85
CA ASP A 66 -27.84 40.09 -3.07
C ASP A 66 -28.41 41.42 -3.62
N GLY A 67 -29.26 41.36 -4.65
CA GLY A 67 -29.82 42.54 -5.32
C GLY A 67 -28.84 43.27 -6.25
N THR A 68 -27.66 42.69 -6.53
CA THR A 68 -26.78 43.17 -7.61
C THR A 68 -27.19 42.59 -8.95
N TYR A 69 -26.55 43.06 -10.02
CA TYR A 69 -26.89 42.70 -11.39
C TYR A 69 -25.65 42.28 -12.17
N TYR A 70 -25.81 41.37 -13.13
CA TYR A 70 -24.90 41.21 -14.26
C TYR A 70 -25.38 42.06 -15.45
N ALA A 71 -24.46 42.35 -16.35
CA ALA A 71 -24.82 42.97 -17.62
C ALA A 71 -25.79 42.04 -18.37
N GLY A 72 -26.87 42.59 -18.92
CA GLY A 72 -27.95 41.80 -19.50
C GLY A 72 -28.98 41.25 -18.51
N ASP A 73 -28.91 41.55 -17.21
CA ASP A 73 -30.03 41.29 -16.30
C ASP A 73 -31.20 42.26 -16.55
N ALA A 74 -32.41 41.88 -16.15
CA ALA A 74 -33.57 42.77 -16.17
C ALA A 74 -34.27 42.77 -14.82
N PHE A 75 -35.08 43.80 -14.57
CA PHE A 75 -35.93 43.91 -13.39
C PHE A 75 -37.19 44.68 -13.74
N HIS A 76 -38.25 44.47 -12.98
CA HIS A 76 -39.43 45.33 -13.06
C HIS A 76 -39.35 46.44 -12.03
N TYR A 77 -40.08 47.52 -12.28
CA TYR A 77 -40.22 48.62 -11.32
C TYR A 77 -41.67 49.08 -11.21
N ILE A 78 -42.09 49.43 -9.99
CA ILE A 78 -43.34 50.12 -9.70
C ILE A 78 -43.00 51.41 -8.96
N ILE A 79 -43.50 52.53 -9.46
CA ILE A 79 -43.31 53.85 -8.90
C ILE A 79 -44.68 54.37 -8.46
N VAL A 80 -44.82 54.64 -7.16
CA VAL A 80 -46.00 55.29 -6.58
C VAL A 80 -45.63 56.72 -6.25
N TYR A 81 -46.38 57.68 -6.78
CA TYR A 81 -46.04 59.09 -6.67
C TYR A 81 -47.27 59.98 -6.58
N GLY A 82 -47.14 61.17 -5.98
CA GLY A 82 -48.23 62.11 -5.95
C GLY A 82 -48.08 63.16 -4.87
N LEU A 83 -49.19 63.82 -4.57
CA LEU A 83 -49.28 64.92 -3.62
C LEU A 83 -50.18 64.55 -2.46
N LYS A 84 -49.65 64.58 -1.24
CA LYS A 84 -50.45 64.61 -0.02
C LYS A 84 -50.59 66.07 0.41
N VAL A 85 -51.76 66.66 0.14
CA VAL A 85 -52.07 68.04 0.53
C VAL A 85 -52.46 68.04 2.00
N ILE A 86 -51.71 68.76 2.83
CA ILE A 86 -52.03 68.96 4.25
C ILE A 86 -52.46 70.43 4.41
N GLY A 87 -53.76 70.66 4.61
CA GLY A 87 -54.34 72.01 4.72
C GLY A 87 -54.86 72.60 3.40
N HIS A 88 -54.88 73.93 3.29
CA HIS A 88 -55.44 74.69 2.16
C HIS A 88 -54.41 75.08 1.08
N ALA A 89 -53.27 74.39 1.00
CA ALA A 89 -52.23 74.69 0.02
C ALA A 89 -52.71 74.45 -1.42
N VAL A 90 -52.44 75.40 -2.32
CA VAL A 90 -52.71 75.27 -3.76
C VAL A 90 -51.42 74.82 -4.45
N CYS A 91 -51.37 73.54 -4.82
CA CYS A 91 -50.28 72.93 -5.57
C CYS A 91 -50.73 72.74 -7.03
N SER A 92 -49.93 73.18 -8.00
CA SER A 92 -50.22 73.03 -9.43
C SER A 92 -48.97 72.64 -10.22
N ASN A 93 -49.12 72.35 -11.52
CA ASN A 93 -48.03 72.01 -12.43
C ASN A 93 -47.23 70.77 -11.98
N LEU A 94 -47.93 69.66 -11.72
CA LEU A 94 -47.30 68.38 -11.45
C LEU A 94 -46.58 67.88 -12.72
N GLN A 95 -45.25 67.81 -12.67
CA GLN A 95 -44.42 67.25 -13.73
C GLN A 95 -43.72 65.99 -13.22
N THR A 96 -43.60 65.00 -14.09
CA THR A 96 -42.89 63.75 -13.79
C THR A 96 -41.88 63.45 -14.89
N SER A 97 -40.76 62.85 -14.52
CA SER A 97 -39.77 62.35 -15.49
C SER A 97 -39.12 61.08 -14.96
N LEU A 98 -39.04 60.07 -15.83
CA LEU A 98 -38.24 58.88 -15.60
C LEU A 98 -36.97 59.00 -16.43
N THR A 99 -35.83 58.99 -15.75
CA THR A 99 -34.52 59.08 -16.38
C THR A 99 -33.66 57.93 -15.88
N THR A 100 -32.79 57.42 -16.74
CA THR A 100 -31.75 56.47 -16.35
C THR A 100 -30.42 57.21 -16.34
N SER A 101 -29.58 56.93 -15.35
CA SER A 101 -28.18 57.31 -15.38
C SER A 101 -27.35 56.07 -15.69
N GLY A 102 -26.56 56.14 -16.75
CA GLY A 102 -25.77 55.00 -17.22
C GLY A 102 -26.54 54.15 -18.22
N SER A 103 -26.25 52.85 -18.25
CA SER A 103 -26.67 51.97 -19.35
C SER A 103 -27.87 51.09 -18.97
N ILE A 104 -28.97 51.71 -18.52
CA ILE A 104 -30.24 51.04 -18.26
C ILE A 104 -31.23 51.43 -19.37
N SER A 105 -31.84 50.44 -20.02
CA SER A 105 -32.90 50.63 -21.00
C SER A 105 -34.27 50.38 -20.38
N THR A 106 -35.25 51.26 -20.63
CA THR A 106 -36.64 51.12 -20.17
C THR A 106 -37.63 50.88 -21.33
N THR A 107 -37.14 50.63 -22.55
CA THR A 107 -37.98 50.46 -23.75
C THR A 107 -38.47 49.02 -23.96
N GLY A 108 -38.35 48.16 -22.94
CA GLY A 108 -38.69 46.74 -22.98
C GLY A 108 -37.46 45.84 -23.04
N HIS A 109 -37.67 44.54 -22.85
CA HIS A 109 -36.65 43.51 -22.88
C HIS A 109 -37.22 42.23 -23.48
N ALA A 110 -36.39 41.48 -24.22
CA ALA A 110 -36.87 40.40 -25.09
C ALA A 110 -36.86 39.00 -24.44
N LEU A 111 -36.33 38.87 -23.22
CA LEU A 111 -35.95 37.58 -22.63
C LEU A 111 -36.54 37.42 -21.23
N GLU A 112 -37.84 37.19 -21.14
CA GLU A 112 -38.59 36.98 -19.90
C GLU A 112 -39.72 35.99 -20.08
N ASP A 113 -40.02 35.25 -19.01
CA ASP A 113 -41.14 34.31 -18.97
C ASP A 113 -42.49 35.05 -19.00
N GLN A 114 -43.43 34.55 -19.81
CA GLN A 114 -44.78 35.13 -19.88
C GLN A 114 -45.49 35.16 -18.52
N GLU A 115 -45.24 34.17 -17.68
CA GLU A 115 -45.76 34.10 -16.30
C GLU A 115 -45.15 35.19 -15.40
N SER A 116 -43.85 35.47 -15.53
CA SER A 116 -43.16 36.56 -14.83
C SER A 116 -43.78 37.91 -15.17
N ILE A 117 -44.05 38.17 -16.46
CA ILE A 117 -44.74 39.40 -16.91
C ILE A 117 -46.13 39.48 -16.29
N THR A 118 -46.92 38.41 -16.41
CA THR A 118 -48.33 38.41 -16.03
C THR A 118 -48.49 38.59 -14.51
N SER A 119 -47.70 37.86 -13.71
CA SER A 119 -47.66 37.97 -12.25
C SER A 119 -47.22 39.36 -11.78
N PHE A 120 -46.21 39.94 -12.43
CA PHE A 120 -45.80 41.31 -12.16
C PHE A 120 -46.90 42.32 -12.49
N GLU A 121 -47.51 42.23 -13.67
CA GLU A 121 -48.56 43.15 -14.09
C GLU A 121 -49.78 43.12 -13.14
N GLU A 122 -50.19 41.94 -12.69
CA GLU A 122 -51.26 41.80 -11.70
C GLU A 122 -50.89 42.47 -10.37
N SER A 123 -49.67 42.21 -9.87
CA SER A 123 -49.14 42.83 -8.66
C SER A 123 -49.03 44.35 -8.78
N ALA A 124 -48.61 44.85 -9.95
CA ALA A 124 -48.49 46.26 -10.26
C ALA A 124 -49.86 46.93 -10.35
N LYS A 125 -50.84 46.31 -11.03
CA LYS A 125 -52.24 46.78 -11.12
C LYS A 125 -52.86 46.91 -9.73
N GLU A 126 -52.68 45.92 -8.86
CA GLU A 126 -53.19 45.96 -7.48
C GLU A 126 -52.50 47.06 -6.65
N ARG A 127 -51.17 47.19 -6.74
CA ARG A 127 -50.44 48.26 -6.04
C ARG A 127 -50.86 49.64 -6.52
N CYS A 128 -51.06 49.82 -7.83
CA CYS A 128 -51.55 51.07 -8.40
C CYS A 128 -53.01 51.36 -7.98
N ARG A 129 -53.86 50.34 -7.85
CA ARG A 129 -55.24 50.49 -7.34
C ARG A 129 -55.24 51.02 -5.91
N ARG A 130 -54.42 50.45 -5.01
CA ARG A 130 -54.26 50.93 -3.62
C ARG A 130 -53.68 52.35 -3.56
N ALA A 131 -52.70 52.66 -4.41
CA ALA A 131 -52.17 54.02 -4.52
C ALA A 131 -53.26 55.03 -4.89
N ALA A 132 -54.18 54.67 -5.79
CA ALA A 132 -55.29 55.52 -6.20
C ALA A 132 -56.30 55.78 -5.07
N GLU A 133 -56.57 54.79 -4.20
CA GLU A 133 -57.39 54.98 -2.98
C GLU A 133 -56.79 56.07 -2.07
N ASP A 134 -55.46 56.15 -2.05
CA ASP A 134 -54.65 57.14 -1.34
C ASP A 134 -54.49 58.48 -2.10
N LYS A 135 -55.19 58.65 -3.23
CA LYS A 135 -55.08 59.78 -4.18
C LYS A 135 -53.66 59.98 -4.74
N LEU A 136 -52.87 58.91 -4.81
CA LEU A 136 -51.57 58.88 -5.47
C LEU A 136 -51.71 58.32 -6.90
N SER A 137 -50.80 58.73 -7.76
CA SER A 137 -50.58 58.16 -9.09
C SER A 137 -49.58 57.00 -9.02
N CYS A 138 -49.59 56.16 -10.03
CA CYS A 138 -48.73 54.98 -10.10
C CYS A 138 -48.33 54.71 -11.56
N MET A 139 -47.08 54.35 -11.77
CA MET A 139 -46.58 53.86 -13.06
C MET A 139 -45.67 52.66 -12.83
N TYR A 140 -45.64 51.73 -13.78
CA TYR A 140 -44.79 50.56 -13.72
C TYR A 140 -44.21 50.24 -15.08
N GLY A 141 -43.14 49.46 -15.11
CA GLY A 141 -42.51 49.05 -16.36
C GLY A 141 -41.35 48.08 -16.14
N HIS A 142 -40.60 47.84 -17.21
CA HIS A 142 -39.50 46.90 -17.26
C HIS A 142 -38.20 47.65 -17.57
N ALA A 143 -37.11 47.24 -16.94
CA ALA A 143 -35.79 47.80 -17.18
C ALA A 143 -34.79 46.68 -17.43
N GLU A 144 -33.90 46.88 -18.40
CA GLU A 144 -32.80 45.96 -18.70
C GLU A 144 -31.46 46.66 -18.58
N VAL A 145 -30.51 45.95 -17.96
CA VAL A 145 -29.12 46.36 -17.83
C VAL A 145 -28.41 46.08 -19.15
N SER A 146 -27.89 47.12 -19.79
CA SER A 146 -27.10 46.98 -21.03
C SER A 146 -25.88 46.09 -20.84
N ILE A 147 -25.46 45.43 -21.92
CA ILE A 147 -24.20 44.65 -21.96
C ILE A 147 -22.94 45.49 -21.68
N ALA A 148 -23.00 46.80 -21.89
CA ALA A 148 -21.90 47.73 -21.61
C ALA A 148 -21.92 48.27 -20.16
N ALA A 149 -22.96 47.97 -19.39
CA ALA A 149 -23.13 48.51 -18.04
C ALA A 149 -22.09 47.93 -17.07
N HIS A 150 -21.56 48.78 -16.19
CA HIS A 150 -20.65 48.40 -15.12
C HIS A 150 -20.81 49.38 -13.94
N GLY A 151 -20.54 48.90 -12.72
CA GLY A 151 -20.58 49.73 -11.52
C GLY A 151 -21.99 50.25 -11.20
N ASP A 152 -22.07 51.44 -10.63
CA ASP A 152 -23.34 52.03 -10.19
C ASP A 152 -24.10 52.71 -11.33
N ASN A 153 -25.27 52.17 -11.63
CA ASN A 153 -26.26 52.77 -12.51
C ASN A 153 -27.50 53.12 -11.67
N TYR A 154 -28.35 54.01 -12.17
CA TYR A 154 -29.54 54.41 -11.43
C TYR A 154 -30.76 54.58 -12.32
N LEU A 155 -31.89 54.10 -11.81
CA LEU A 155 -33.21 54.47 -12.30
C LEU A 155 -33.73 55.60 -11.42
N ILE A 156 -33.94 56.77 -12.01
CA ILE A 156 -34.26 58.00 -11.29
C ILE A 156 -35.62 58.50 -11.76
N PHE A 157 -36.59 58.50 -10.85
CA PHE A 157 -37.89 59.13 -11.05
C PHE A 157 -37.95 60.45 -10.29
N ARG A 158 -38.20 61.54 -11.01
CA ARG A 158 -38.37 62.88 -10.43
C ARG A 158 -39.80 63.33 -10.58
N ILE A 159 -40.36 63.82 -9.48
CA ILE A 159 -41.64 64.52 -9.43
C ILE A 159 -41.40 65.95 -8.97
N SER A 160 -41.98 66.91 -9.68
CA SER A 160 -41.94 68.30 -9.26
C SER A 160 -43.33 68.94 -9.29
N VAL A 161 -43.59 69.83 -8.34
CA VAL A 161 -44.82 70.61 -8.24
C VAL A 161 -44.48 72.05 -7.92
N GLU A 162 -45.30 72.98 -8.36
CA GLU A 162 -45.21 74.38 -7.96
C GLU A 162 -46.25 74.67 -6.87
N HIS A 163 -45.77 75.18 -5.74
CA HIS A 163 -46.59 75.60 -4.61
C HIS A 163 -46.65 77.13 -4.54
N ARG A 164 -47.84 77.70 -4.50
CA ARG A 164 -48.02 79.15 -4.32
C ARG A 164 -48.01 79.49 -2.84
N HIS A 165 -46.89 80.03 -2.35
CA HIS A 165 -46.81 80.57 -1.01
C HIS A 165 -47.16 82.06 -1.02
N CYS A 166 -48.20 82.45 -0.29
CA CYS A 166 -48.57 83.85 -0.12
C CYS A 166 -48.26 84.28 1.32
N SER A 167 -47.41 85.28 1.49
CA SER A 167 -47.13 85.90 2.79
C SER A 167 -47.54 87.37 2.79
N THR A 168 -48.06 87.82 3.92
CA THR A 168 -48.43 89.22 4.11
C THR A 168 -47.25 89.95 4.73
N VAL A 169 -46.62 90.84 3.95
CA VAL A 169 -45.54 91.72 4.42
C VAL A 169 -46.03 93.15 4.26
N ASP A 170 -46.08 93.91 5.35
CA ASP A 170 -46.55 95.31 5.37
C ASP A 170 -47.97 95.50 4.79
N ALA A 171 -48.92 94.62 5.16
CA ALA A 171 -50.31 94.60 4.69
C ALA A 171 -50.50 94.33 3.17
N VAL A 172 -49.45 94.01 2.42
CA VAL A 172 -49.51 93.57 1.02
C VAL A 172 -49.29 92.06 0.96
N VAL A 173 -50.24 91.33 0.35
CA VAL A 173 -50.10 89.90 0.08
C VAL A 173 -49.16 89.73 -1.11
N LYS A 174 -47.94 89.23 -0.88
CA LYS A 174 -47.03 88.80 -1.94
C LYS A 174 -47.11 87.29 -2.07
N CYS A 175 -47.42 86.83 -3.28
CA CYS A 175 -47.42 85.41 -3.59
C CYS A 175 -46.24 85.04 -4.49
N THR A 176 -45.47 84.04 -4.09
CA THR A 176 -44.38 83.46 -4.88
C THR A 176 -44.62 81.99 -5.14
N TRP A 177 -44.29 81.55 -6.36
CA TRP A 177 -44.29 80.13 -6.70
C TRP A 177 -42.97 79.51 -6.29
N HIS A 178 -43.03 78.44 -5.50
CA HIS A 178 -41.88 77.64 -5.12
C HIS A 178 -41.96 76.27 -5.80
N LYS A 179 -40.91 75.89 -6.52
CA LYS A 179 -40.78 74.56 -7.07
C LYS A 179 -40.33 73.61 -5.95
N HIS A 180 -41.13 72.60 -5.66
CA HIS A 180 -40.76 71.48 -4.82
C HIS A 180 -40.46 70.28 -5.70
N GLU A 181 -39.38 69.58 -5.41
CA GLU A 181 -38.99 68.36 -6.12
C GLU A 181 -38.84 67.22 -5.12
N SER A 182 -39.23 66.03 -5.54
CA SER A 182 -38.94 64.78 -4.84
C SER A 182 -38.42 63.77 -5.86
N GLU A 183 -37.53 62.91 -5.40
CA GLU A 183 -36.88 61.90 -6.24
C GLU A 183 -37.02 60.54 -5.58
N ALA A 184 -37.44 59.56 -6.36
CA ALA A 184 -37.29 58.15 -6.04
C ALA A 184 -36.17 57.57 -6.92
N LYS A 185 -35.21 56.89 -6.29
CA LYS A 185 -33.99 56.43 -6.96
C LYS A 185 -33.70 54.99 -6.58
N HIS A 186 -33.59 54.12 -7.58
CA HIS A 186 -33.12 52.74 -7.41
C HIS A 186 -31.68 52.62 -7.89
N ARG A 187 -30.83 51.99 -7.09
CA ARG A 187 -29.42 51.73 -7.42
C ARG A 187 -29.30 50.36 -8.07
N VAL A 188 -28.80 50.34 -9.30
CA VAL A 188 -28.49 49.13 -10.06
C VAL A 188 -26.97 48.97 -10.06
N HIS A 189 -26.47 48.18 -9.11
CA HIS A 189 -25.04 47.89 -9.02
C HIS A 189 -24.69 46.70 -9.92
N VAL A 190 -24.03 46.97 -11.05
CA VAL A 190 -23.65 45.97 -12.05
C VAL A 190 -22.25 45.44 -11.77
N LEU A 191 -22.18 44.14 -11.49
CA LEU A 191 -20.94 43.44 -11.20
C LEU A 191 -20.11 43.25 -12.46
N LYS A 192 -18.78 43.39 -12.32
CA LYS A 192 -17.85 42.86 -13.31
C LYS A 192 -17.83 41.34 -13.18
N ALA A 193 -18.06 40.65 -14.30
CA ALA A 193 -18.05 39.19 -14.39
C ALA A 193 -16.63 38.63 -14.30
N ASN A 194 -16.04 38.62 -13.11
CA ASN A 194 -14.73 38.03 -12.87
C ASN A 194 -14.86 36.50 -12.84
N ILE A 195 -14.21 35.84 -13.78
CA ILE A 195 -14.17 34.37 -13.90
C ILE A 195 -12.75 33.92 -13.60
N PHE A 196 -12.64 32.91 -12.75
CA PHE A 196 -11.39 32.21 -12.45
C PHE A 196 -11.49 30.77 -12.94
N LEU A 197 -10.39 30.28 -13.50
CA LEU A 197 -10.28 28.92 -14.02
C LEU A 197 -9.01 28.29 -13.48
N ASP A 198 -9.16 27.28 -12.63
CA ASP A 198 -8.06 26.45 -12.17
C ASP A 198 -8.00 25.17 -13.02
N VAL A 199 -6.87 24.91 -13.68
CA VAL A 199 -6.64 23.67 -14.43
C VAL A 199 -5.61 22.83 -13.69
N VAL A 200 -6.06 21.73 -13.08
CA VAL A 200 -5.24 20.94 -12.14
C VAL A 200 -5.25 19.45 -12.50
N LYS A 201 -4.13 18.76 -12.26
CA LYS A 201 -4.03 17.30 -12.43
C LYS A 201 -4.42 16.61 -11.12
N ALA A 202 -5.51 15.87 -11.12
CA ALA A 202 -5.96 15.09 -9.97
C ALA A 202 -5.30 13.71 -9.94
N ASN A 203 -5.00 13.22 -8.73
CA ASN A 203 -4.53 11.85 -8.54
C ASN A 203 -5.71 10.88 -8.66
N VAL A 204 -5.51 9.83 -9.44
CA VAL A 204 -6.38 8.65 -9.48
C VAL A 204 -5.53 7.42 -9.17
N THR A 205 -6.19 6.35 -8.74
CA THR A 205 -5.54 5.07 -8.42
C THR A 205 -5.87 4.02 -9.46
N ASP A 206 -4.92 3.12 -9.73
CA ASP A 206 -5.15 1.92 -10.52
C ASP A 206 -6.06 0.93 -9.78
N SER A 207 -6.36 -0.20 -10.41
CA SER A 207 -7.17 -1.27 -9.82
C SER A 207 -6.53 -1.94 -8.60
N ASP A 208 -5.21 -1.82 -8.44
CA ASP A 208 -4.47 -2.34 -7.29
C ASP A 208 -4.32 -1.28 -6.17
N GLY A 209 -4.93 -0.10 -6.35
CA GLY A 209 -4.95 0.97 -5.35
C GLY A 209 -3.73 1.89 -5.35
N TYR A 210 -2.82 1.77 -6.33
CA TYR A 210 -1.63 2.61 -6.44
C TYR A 210 -1.91 3.85 -7.27
N TRP A 211 -1.27 4.98 -6.95
CA TRP A 211 -1.37 6.17 -7.79
C TRP A 211 -0.84 5.89 -9.20
N VAL A 212 -1.59 6.35 -10.21
CA VAL A 212 -1.16 6.26 -11.62
C VAL A 212 -0.16 7.36 -12.02
N ARG A 213 0.41 8.08 -11.03
CA ARG A 213 1.38 9.16 -11.26
C ARG A 213 2.63 8.92 -10.42
N ASN A 214 3.79 9.20 -11.01
CA ASN A 214 5.06 9.15 -10.32
C ASN A 214 5.16 10.28 -9.28
N LEU A 215 6.04 10.13 -8.28
CA LEU A 215 6.20 11.15 -7.25
C LEU A 215 6.84 12.44 -7.80
N ASP A 216 7.59 12.34 -8.90
CA ASP A 216 8.11 13.47 -9.67
C ASP A 216 7.07 14.12 -10.61
N GLN A 217 5.79 13.75 -10.50
CA GLN A 217 4.67 14.28 -11.31
C GLN A 217 4.66 13.83 -12.78
N THR A 218 5.52 12.89 -13.17
CA THR A 218 5.51 12.28 -14.51
C THR A 218 4.54 11.11 -14.61
N TYR A 219 4.25 10.71 -15.84
CA TYR A 219 3.33 9.62 -16.18
C TYR A 219 4.02 8.65 -17.14
N TYR A 220 3.74 7.36 -17.04
CA TYR A 220 4.12 6.41 -18.07
C TYR A 220 3.03 6.27 -19.13
N LEU A 221 3.32 5.58 -20.24
CA LEU A 221 2.26 5.15 -21.15
C LEU A 221 1.23 4.30 -20.40
N TRP A 222 -0.03 4.47 -20.79
CA TRP A 222 -1.23 3.86 -20.20
C TRP A 222 -1.61 4.39 -18.80
N ASP A 223 -0.82 5.32 -18.24
CA ASP A 223 -1.23 6.04 -17.05
C ASP A 223 -2.32 7.04 -17.39
N ALA A 224 -3.36 7.08 -16.56
CA ALA A 224 -4.45 8.02 -16.74
C ALA A 224 -4.07 9.41 -16.23
N ILE A 225 -4.23 10.43 -17.09
CA ILE A 225 -4.00 11.84 -16.74
C ILE A 225 -5.36 12.51 -16.56
N ASN A 226 -5.82 12.60 -15.30
CA ASN A 226 -7.09 13.22 -14.96
C ASN A 226 -6.91 14.74 -14.76
N VAL A 227 -7.39 15.54 -15.72
CA VAL A 227 -7.30 17.01 -15.68
C VAL A 227 -8.65 17.60 -15.29
N LEU A 228 -8.69 18.32 -14.17
CA LEU A 228 -9.87 19.06 -13.72
C LEU A 228 -9.81 20.50 -14.24
N HIS A 229 -10.95 21.02 -14.69
CA HIS A 229 -11.16 22.44 -14.96
C HIS A 229 -12.19 22.97 -13.96
N LEU A 230 -11.73 23.74 -12.99
CA LEU A 230 -12.55 24.27 -11.89
C LEU A 230 -12.85 25.74 -12.17
N VAL A 231 -14.07 26.00 -12.60
CA VAL A 231 -14.57 27.34 -12.91
C VAL A 231 -15.14 27.97 -11.66
N LYS A 232 -14.83 29.24 -11.41
CA LYS A 232 -15.37 30.01 -10.27
C LYS A 232 -15.78 31.40 -10.72
N TYR A 233 -17.02 31.77 -10.45
CA TYR A 233 -17.54 33.13 -10.58
C TYR A 233 -18.69 33.35 -9.58
N LYS A 234 -19.07 34.61 -9.34
CA LYS A 234 -20.08 34.93 -8.33
C LYS A 234 -21.47 34.48 -8.79
N TRP A 235 -22.26 33.88 -7.89
CA TRP A 235 -23.61 33.38 -8.15
C TRP A 235 -23.72 32.19 -9.10
N GLN A 236 -22.63 31.45 -9.28
CA GLN A 236 -22.51 30.33 -10.22
C GLN A 236 -23.56 29.25 -10.02
N ASN A 237 -23.91 28.91 -8.79
CA ASN A 237 -24.83 27.81 -8.48
C ASN A 237 -26.28 28.30 -8.31
N GLU A 238 -26.47 29.58 -7.96
CA GLU A 238 -27.77 30.22 -7.73
C GLU A 238 -28.41 30.73 -9.03
N ARG A 239 -27.59 30.98 -10.07
CA ARG A 239 -28.04 31.52 -11.36
C ARG A 239 -27.97 30.47 -12.49
N VAL A 240 -28.03 29.18 -12.15
CA VAL A 240 -28.07 28.10 -13.14
C VAL A 240 -29.32 28.23 -14.00
N GLY A 241 -29.14 28.30 -15.33
CA GLY A 241 -30.23 28.52 -16.28
C GLY A 241 -30.27 29.93 -16.87
N THR A 242 -29.71 30.92 -16.16
CA THR A 242 -29.51 32.28 -16.70
C THR A 242 -28.05 32.58 -16.99
N LEU A 243 -27.12 32.11 -16.13
CA LEU A 243 -25.70 32.10 -16.41
C LEU A 243 -25.27 30.76 -17.02
N HIS A 244 -24.46 30.82 -18.07
CA HIS A 244 -23.96 29.65 -18.77
C HIS A 244 -22.48 29.76 -19.11
N THR A 245 -21.75 28.66 -19.02
CA THR A 245 -20.34 28.58 -19.41
C THR A 245 -20.14 27.74 -20.66
N ASN A 246 -19.37 28.27 -21.60
CA ASN A 246 -18.88 27.52 -22.75
C ASN A 246 -17.39 27.21 -22.56
N THR A 247 -17.05 25.93 -22.49
CA THR A 247 -15.67 25.46 -22.26
C THR A 247 -15.09 24.95 -23.57
N THR A 248 -14.01 25.56 -24.04
CA THR A 248 -13.21 25.05 -25.16
C THR A 248 -11.91 24.45 -24.62
N LYS A 249 -11.48 23.33 -25.21
CA LYS A 249 -10.38 22.50 -24.72
C LYS A 249 -9.43 22.20 -25.86
N VAL A 250 -8.13 22.39 -25.63
CA VAL A 250 -7.07 22.10 -26.60
C VAL A 250 -6.03 21.22 -25.93
N TYR A 251 -5.80 20.05 -26.51
CA TYR A 251 -4.88 19.02 -26.05
C TYR A 251 -4.48 18.14 -27.24
N ASP A 252 -3.41 17.39 -27.09
CA ASP A 252 -2.82 16.51 -28.10
C ASP A 252 -2.88 15.01 -27.73
N LEU A 253 -3.38 14.67 -26.54
CA LEU A 253 -3.59 13.29 -26.10
C LEU A 253 -5.04 12.81 -26.30
N LYS A 254 -5.19 11.50 -26.51
CA LYS A 254 -6.50 10.85 -26.61
C LYS A 254 -7.33 11.06 -25.34
N VAL A 255 -8.59 11.42 -25.51
CA VAL A 255 -9.58 11.50 -24.43
C VAL A 255 -10.27 10.15 -24.26
N GLU A 256 -10.26 9.63 -23.04
CA GLU A 256 -10.96 8.41 -22.67
C GLU A 256 -12.33 8.72 -22.02
N LYS A 257 -12.40 9.81 -21.26
CA LYS A 257 -13.65 10.23 -20.60
C LYS A 257 -13.69 11.72 -20.35
N GLU A 258 -14.88 12.29 -20.40
CA GLU A 258 -15.09 13.70 -20.13
C GLU A 258 -16.40 13.90 -19.35
N PHE A 259 -16.40 14.91 -18.48
CA PHE A 259 -17.57 15.31 -17.73
C PHE A 259 -17.53 16.81 -17.47
N GLU A 260 -18.68 17.48 -17.60
CA GLU A 260 -18.87 18.87 -17.20
C GLU A 260 -20.21 19.01 -16.47
N CYS A 261 -20.20 19.66 -15.31
CA CYS A 261 -21.38 19.81 -14.49
C CYS A 261 -22.33 20.86 -15.10
N ARG A 262 -23.58 20.46 -15.32
CA ARG A 262 -24.63 21.33 -15.89
C ARG A 262 -25.75 21.68 -14.88
N SER A 263 -25.56 21.35 -13.61
CA SER A 263 -26.46 21.71 -12.50
C SER A 263 -25.72 22.57 -11.46
N ALA A 264 -26.45 23.10 -10.48
CA ALA A 264 -25.89 23.91 -9.37
C ALA A 264 -24.83 23.16 -8.54
N GLY A 265 -24.78 21.84 -8.66
CA GLY A 265 -23.73 21.00 -8.11
C GLY A 265 -23.90 19.58 -8.64
N CYS A 266 -22.79 18.93 -8.97
CA CYS A 266 -22.78 17.56 -9.44
C CYS A 266 -21.81 16.74 -8.59
N SER A 267 -22.30 15.65 -8.00
CA SER A 267 -21.42 14.60 -7.51
C SER A 267 -21.14 13.64 -8.67
N TYR A 268 -19.88 13.43 -9.01
CA TYR A 268 -19.47 12.59 -10.12
C TYR A 268 -18.47 11.53 -9.67
N THR A 269 -18.72 10.30 -10.09
CA THR A 269 -17.82 9.16 -9.91
C THR A 269 -17.21 8.78 -11.25
N LEU A 270 -15.91 9.00 -11.39
CA LEU A 270 -15.12 8.52 -12.52
C LEU A 270 -14.95 7.00 -12.41
N THR A 271 -15.68 6.29 -13.27
CA THR A 271 -15.50 4.86 -13.55
C THR A 271 -14.78 4.67 -14.87
N HIS A 272 -13.68 3.92 -14.87
CA HIS A 272 -12.90 3.59 -16.06
C HIS A 272 -12.19 2.24 -15.85
N PRO A 273 -12.11 1.36 -16.87
CA PRO A 273 -11.36 0.11 -16.76
C PRO A 273 -9.91 0.34 -16.29
N GLY A 274 -9.44 -0.46 -15.35
CA GLY A 274 -8.08 -0.34 -14.79
C GLY A 274 -7.89 0.76 -13.74
N LEU A 275 -8.91 1.58 -13.45
CA LEU A 275 -8.89 2.57 -12.36
C LEU A 275 -9.87 2.19 -11.24
N SER A 276 -9.48 2.49 -10.01
CA SER A 276 -10.43 2.49 -8.89
C SER A 276 -11.40 3.67 -9.03
N PRO A 277 -12.69 3.52 -8.61
CA PRO A 277 -13.66 4.60 -8.68
C PRO A 277 -13.21 5.88 -7.96
N TRP A 278 -13.10 6.99 -8.69
CA TRP A 278 -12.66 8.28 -8.15
C TRP A 278 -13.83 9.27 -8.06
N HIS A 279 -14.00 9.91 -6.91
CA HIS A 279 -15.21 10.69 -6.61
C HIS A 279 -14.86 12.18 -6.42
N TYR A 280 -15.66 13.07 -7.00
CA TYR A 280 -15.48 14.52 -6.85
C TYR A 280 -16.80 15.28 -7.00
N ASN A 281 -16.90 16.41 -6.29
CA ASN A 281 -18.06 17.30 -6.36
C ASN A 281 -17.70 18.55 -7.18
N PHE A 282 -18.43 18.79 -8.26
CA PHE A 282 -18.21 19.90 -9.18
C PHE A 282 -19.28 20.97 -9.01
N ASN A 283 -18.87 22.24 -9.10
CA ASN A 283 -19.78 23.37 -9.29
C ASN A 283 -20.18 23.48 -10.77
N TYR A 284 -21.21 24.26 -11.06
CA TYR A 284 -21.70 24.46 -12.42
C TYR A 284 -20.59 24.90 -13.40
N GLY A 285 -20.48 24.27 -14.58
CA GLY A 285 -19.45 24.58 -15.58
C GLY A 285 -18.04 24.07 -15.25
N SER A 286 -17.84 23.47 -14.06
CA SER A 286 -16.61 22.75 -13.74
C SER A 286 -16.71 21.30 -14.17
N GLY A 287 -15.57 20.64 -14.37
CA GLY A 287 -15.56 19.25 -14.78
C GLY A 287 -14.18 18.62 -14.85
N LEU A 288 -14.09 17.50 -15.56
CA LEU A 288 -12.85 16.77 -15.79
C LEU A 288 -12.74 16.24 -17.22
N THR A 289 -11.51 16.02 -17.63
CA THR A 289 -11.15 15.26 -18.84
C THR A 289 -10.06 14.27 -18.47
N LEU A 290 -10.33 12.98 -18.72
CA LEU A 290 -9.38 11.89 -18.54
C LEU A 290 -8.67 11.64 -19.86
N HIS A 291 -7.35 11.82 -19.86
CA HIS A 291 -6.49 11.56 -21.01
C HIS A 291 -5.67 10.30 -20.81
N ASN A 292 -5.25 9.70 -21.91
CA ASN A 292 -4.38 8.52 -21.91
C ASN A 292 -3.35 8.61 -23.05
N ALA A 293 -2.08 8.40 -22.71
CA ALA A 293 -1.00 8.24 -23.67
C ALA A 293 -0.85 6.76 -24.01
N THR A 294 -0.92 6.40 -25.29
CA THR A 294 -1.07 5.00 -25.71
C THR A 294 0.06 4.48 -26.59
N ALA A 295 0.86 5.37 -27.17
CA ALA A 295 1.93 5.03 -28.09
C ALA A 295 3.24 5.78 -27.78
N ALA A 296 4.37 5.30 -28.29
CA ALA A 296 5.68 5.92 -28.06
C ALA A 296 5.81 7.35 -28.63
N GLU A 297 4.97 7.73 -29.59
CA GLU A 297 4.87 9.09 -30.10
C GLU A 297 4.28 10.08 -29.08
N ASP A 298 3.57 9.57 -28.07
CA ASP A 298 3.05 10.32 -26.92
C ASP A 298 4.12 10.53 -25.82
N TYR A 299 5.40 10.25 -26.07
CA TYR A 299 6.46 10.65 -25.13
C TYR A 299 6.75 12.16 -25.23
N GLY A 300 6.91 12.80 -24.08
CA GLY A 300 7.27 14.22 -23.97
C GLY A 300 6.25 15.06 -23.22
N LEU A 301 6.41 16.38 -23.31
CA LEU A 301 5.60 17.34 -22.60
C LEU A 301 4.29 17.63 -23.35
N HIS A 302 3.17 17.34 -22.70
CA HIS A 302 1.82 17.64 -23.20
C HIS A 302 1.21 18.82 -22.45
N THR A 303 0.58 19.74 -23.18
CA THR A 303 -0.10 20.91 -22.61
C THR A 303 -1.60 20.82 -22.80
N PHE A 304 -2.35 20.91 -21.70
CA PHE A 304 -3.81 20.95 -21.71
C PHE A 304 -4.28 22.38 -21.47
N ARG A 305 -4.84 23.02 -22.49
CA ARG A 305 -5.36 24.40 -22.41
C ARG A 305 -6.88 24.39 -22.37
N TYR A 306 -7.43 25.13 -21.44
CA TYR A 306 -8.87 25.30 -21.28
C TYR A 306 -9.18 26.79 -21.37
N SER A 307 -10.23 27.14 -22.11
CA SER A 307 -10.79 28.48 -22.12
C SER A 307 -12.28 28.40 -21.83
N VAL A 308 -12.73 29.28 -20.93
CA VAL A 308 -14.11 29.33 -20.48
C VAL A 308 -14.67 30.71 -20.75
N GLU A 309 -15.78 30.76 -21.46
CA GLU A 309 -16.57 31.96 -21.72
C GLU A 309 -17.83 31.92 -20.85
N LEU A 310 -18.17 33.02 -20.20
CA LEU A 310 -19.40 33.17 -19.41
C LEU A 310 -20.41 34.02 -20.17
N PHE A 311 -21.64 33.54 -20.19
CA PHE A 311 -22.78 34.20 -20.79
C PHE A 311 -23.87 34.44 -19.76
N ASN A 312 -24.62 35.52 -19.93
CA ASN A 312 -25.89 35.77 -19.26
C ASN A 312 -26.99 35.81 -20.32
N ILE A 313 -27.75 34.71 -20.44
CA ILE A 313 -28.80 34.52 -21.45
C ILE A 313 -28.33 34.93 -22.85
N TYR A 314 -27.44 34.11 -23.43
CA TYR A 314 -26.80 34.31 -24.74
C TYR A 314 -25.90 35.54 -24.88
N ARG A 315 -25.84 36.44 -23.88
CA ARG A 315 -24.99 37.64 -23.91
C ARG A 315 -23.63 37.33 -23.31
N TYR A 316 -22.58 37.51 -24.08
CA TYR A 316 -21.21 37.34 -23.61
C TYR A 316 -20.90 38.34 -22.49
N LEU A 317 -20.34 37.85 -21.39
CA LEU A 317 -19.92 38.67 -20.26
C LEU A 317 -18.39 38.81 -20.19
N ASN A 318 -17.68 37.68 -20.17
CA ASN A 318 -16.23 37.64 -20.03
C ASN A 318 -15.70 36.25 -20.39
N ALA A 319 -14.38 36.13 -20.56
CA ALA A 319 -13.70 34.87 -20.77
C ALA A 319 -12.41 34.80 -19.93
N THR A 320 -11.96 33.58 -19.67
CA THR A 320 -10.66 33.30 -19.06
C THR A 320 -10.06 32.05 -19.68
N ASN A 321 -8.75 31.91 -19.60
CA ASN A 321 -8.06 30.68 -20.00
C ASN A 321 -6.97 30.34 -19.00
N ASN A 322 -6.65 29.05 -18.92
CA ASN A 322 -5.55 28.54 -18.12
C ASN A 322 -5.07 27.21 -18.70
N SER A 323 -3.92 26.73 -18.27
CA SER A 323 -3.34 25.48 -18.75
C SER A 323 -2.53 24.74 -17.70
N THR A 324 -2.39 23.43 -17.88
CA THR A 324 -1.45 22.60 -17.12
C THR A 324 -0.66 21.72 -18.09
N ASN A 325 0.49 21.23 -17.65
CA ASN A 325 1.32 20.31 -18.43
C ASN A 325 1.43 18.94 -17.77
N ALA A 326 1.58 17.88 -18.53
CA ALA A 326 2.00 16.56 -18.05
C ALA A 326 3.18 16.06 -18.90
N LEU A 327 4.18 15.48 -18.24
CA LEU A 327 5.30 14.85 -18.92
C LEU A 327 5.07 13.33 -18.93
N VAL A 328 4.97 12.77 -20.13
CA VAL A 328 4.86 11.32 -20.34
C VAL A 328 6.24 10.78 -20.66
N VAL A 329 6.70 9.79 -19.88
CA VAL A 329 8.04 9.23 -19.93
C VAL A 329 8.01 7.73 -20.19
N LYS A 330 9.12 7.20 -20.67
CA LYS A 330 9.28 5.77 -20.89
C LYS A 330 9.46 5.02 -19.57
N TYR A 331 8.85 3.85 -19.49
CA TYR A 331 9.05 2.92 -18.38
C TYR A 331 10.31 2.07 -18.61
N ASP A 332 11.36 2.35 -17.85
CA ASP A 332 12.64 1.65 -17.93
C ASP A 332 13.29 1.48 -16.55
N PRO A 333 12.72 0.62 -15.69
CA PRO A 333 13.16 0.47 -14.31
C PRO A 333 14.55 -0.18 -14.23
N VAL A 334 15.33 0.20 -13.22
CA VAL A 334 16.67 -0.33 -12.95
C VAL A 334 16.69 -1.04 -11.61
N TYR A 335 17.10 -2.31 -11.63
CA TYR A 335 17.17 -3.17 -10.46
C TYR A 335 18.56 -3.78 -10.31
N ALA A 336 19.02 -3.92 -9.07
CA ALA A 336 19.94 -4.99 -8.67
C ALA A 336 19.16 -6.05 -7.88
N ASN A 337 19.64 -7.28 -7.94
CA ASN A 337 19.04 -8.39 -7.22
C ASN A 337 20.09 -9.31 -6.60
N TYR A 338 19.71 -10.04 -5.56
CA TYR A 338 20.53 -11.10 -4.98
C TYR A 338 19.62 -12.24 -4.47
N PRO A 339 19.56 -13.39 -5.16
CA PRO A 339 18.75 -14.52 -4.74
C PRO A 339 19.45 -15.35 -3.65
N TYR A 340 18.70 -15.79 -2.65
CA TYR A 340 19.22 -16.58 -1.53
C TYR A 340 18.17 -17.52 -0.95
N ASN A 341 18.64 -18.49 -0.17
CA ASN A 341 17.79 -19.47 0.49
C ASN A 341 17.43 -19.00 1.91
N MET A 342 16.15 -19.00 2.29
CA MET A 342 15.71 -18.52 3.60
C MET A 342 15.98 -19.57 4.69
N LEU A 343 17.06 -19.37 5.45
CA LEU A 343 17.47 -20.33 6.47
C LEU A 343 16.58 -20.29 7.72
N ILE A 344 15.87 -19.18 7.97
CA ILE A 344 14.91 -19.03 9.08
C ILE A 344 13.74 -20.02 9.01
N ASP A 345 13.44 -20.56 7.82
CA ASP A 345 12.42 -21.61 7.66
C ASP A 345 12.78 -22.88 8.42
N ASP A 346 14.08 -23.09 8.67
CA ASP A 346 14.61 -24.18 9.48
C ASP A 346 14.15 -25.57 8.99
N ASP A 347 13.93 -25.72 7.66
CA ASP A 347 13.72 -27.03 7.05
C ASP A 347 15.03 -27.83 7.10
N GLU A 348 14.89 -29.15 7.17
CA GLU A 348 16.00 -30.08 7.19
C GLU A 348 16.88 -29.93 5.94
N TRP A 349 16.29 -29.78 4.76
CA TRP A 349 17.00 -29.73 3.48
C TRP A 349 16.87 -28.37 2.82
N ALA A 350 17.91 -27.95 2.09
CA ALA A 350 17.90 -26.72 1.30
C ALA A 350 16.68 -26.58 0.39
N TYR A 351 16.26 -27.68 -0.24
CA TYR A 351 15.13 -27.76 -1.16
C TYR A 351 13.76 -27.55 -0.50
N GLY A 352 13.69 -27.60 0.83
CA GLY A 352 12.48 -27.34 1.60
C GLY A 352 12.35 -25.88 2.06
N ASN A 353 13.46 -25.15 2.10
CA ASN A 353 13.47 -23.74 2.45
C ASN A 353 12.92 -22.89 1.28
N ARG A 354 12.29 -21.76 1.63
CA ARG A 354 11.78 -20.80 0.66
C ARG A 354 12.94 -20.07 -0.04
N LEU A 355 12.69 -19.75 -1.31
CA LEU A 355 13.56 -18.88 -2.10
C LEU A 355 13.18 -17.43 -1.83
N ALA A 356 14.16 -16.58 -1.56
CA ALA A 356 13.99 -15.14 -1.50
C ALA A 356 14.90 -14.48 -2.53
N VAL A 357 14.48 -13.30 -2.99
CA VAL A 357 15.33 -12.40 -3.76
C VAL A 357 15.31 -11.03 -3.11
N ALA A 358 16.49 -10.57 -2.68
CA ALA A 358 16.69 -9.18 -2.27
C ALA A 358 16.75 -8.32 -3.53
N LEU A 359 16.08 -7.17 -3.50
CA LEU A 359 15.97 -6.24 -4.62
C LEU A 359 16.34 -4.84 -4.16
N HIS A 360 17.12 -4.15 -4.99
CA HIS A 360 17.35 -2.72 -4.90
C HIS A 360 16.83 -2.09 -6.19
N TYR A 361 15.74 -1.34 -6.07
CA TYR A 361 15.22 -0.53 -7.15
C TYR A 361 15.89 0.85 -7.14
N PHE A 362 16.59 1.22 -8.20
CA PHE A 362 17.30 2.50 -8.28
C PHE A 362 16.42 3.64 -8.82
N GLY A 363 15.27 3.33 -9.42
CA GLY A 363 14.47 4.27 -10.20
C GLY A 363 14.33 3.84 -11.66
N SER A 364 13.76 4.71 -12.49
CA SER A 364 13.62 4.46 -13.93
C SER A 364 14.56 5.35 -14.73
N ARG A 365 15.19 4.80 -15.78
CA ARG A 365 16.01 5.59 -16.71
C ARG A 365 15.13 6.60 -17.46
N GLY A 366 15.57 7.85 -17.48
CA GLY A 366 15.01 8.89 -18.33
C GLY A 366 15.88 9.14 -19.56
N GLY A 367 15.59 10.24 -20.26
CA GLY A 367 16.36 10.69 -21.43
C GLY A 367 15.61 10.61 -22.76
N GLU A 368 14.29 10.41 -22.73
CA GLU A 368 13.42 10.60 -23.88
C GLU A 368 13.16 12.10 -24.12
N LYS A 369 12.31 12.44 -25.11
CA LYS A 369 11.91 13.82 -25.41
C LYS A 369 11.41 14.55 -24.15
N ASP A 370 11.91 15.76 -23.91
CA ASP A 370 11.59 16.62 -22.75
C ASP A 370 11.92 16.01 -21.37
N ASP A 371 12.53 14.83 -21.32
CA ASP A 371 12.93 14.13 -20.09
C ASP A 371 14.45 14.20 -19.89
N THR A 372 14.90 14.51 -18.68
CA THR A 372 16.33 14.57 -18.40
C THR A 372 16.93 13.17 -18.36
N GLY A 373 18.14 13.01 -18.89
CA GLY A 373 18.88 11.74 -18.81
C GLY A 373 19.27 11.37 -17.37
N GLY A 374 19.50 10.07 -17.13
CA GLY A 374 19.90 9.53 -15.83
C GLY A 374 18.84 8.65 -15.18
N ILE A 375 19.06 8.26 -13.91
CA ILE A 375 18.11 7.44 -13.14
C ILE A 375 17.24 8.36 -12.29
N HIS A 376 15.93 8.30 -12.49
CA HIS A 376 14.94 9.07 -11.73
C HIS A 376 14.39 8.25 -10.57
N GLN A 377 14.91 8.51 -9.37
CA GLN A 377 14.58 7.76 -8.15
C GLN A 377 13.12 7.89 -7.69
N LEU A 378 12.39 8.93 -8.12
CA LEU A 378 11.00 9.18 -7.73
C LEU A 378 9.96 8.54 -8.66
N ARG A 379 10.42 7.83 -9.69
CA ARG A 379 9.54 7.12 -10.61
C ARG A 379 9.27 5.71 -10.11
N ARG A 380 8.03 5.27 -10.27
CA ARG A 380 7.58 3.99 -9.69
C ARG A 380 7.87 2.81 -10.61
N SER A 381 7.87 1.61 -10.05
CA SER A 381 8.02 0.36 -10.79
C SER A 381 7.17 -0.74 -10.18
N LYS A 382 6.48 -1.50 -11.03
CA LYS A 382 5.50 -2.52 -10.65
C LYS A 382 6.05 -3.91 -10.95
N ILE A 383 5.97 -4.82 -9.99
CA ILE A 383 6.21 -6.24 -10.17
C ILE A 383 4.91 -6.96 -9.83
N ASN A 384 4.24 -7.50 -10.84
CA ASN A 384 2.95 -8.19 -10.72
C ASN A 384 2.91 -9.48 -11.55
N GLY A 385 4.07 -9.94 -12.03
CA GLY A 385 4.23 -11.19 -12.75
C GLY A 385 5.63 -11.75 -12.58
N TYR A 386 5.78 -13.01 -12.94
CA TYR A 386 7.07 -13.66 -13.06
C TYR A 386 6.98 -14.82 -14.04
N GLN A 387 8.10 -15.09 -14.71
CA GLN A 387 8.34 -16.30 -15.48
C GLN A 387 9.46 -17.08 -14.82
N TYR A 388 9.41 -18.41 -14.86
CA TYR A 388 10.48 -19.23 -14.30
C TYR A 388 10.69 -20.52 -15.09
N SER A 389 11.90 -21.07 -15.00
CA SER A 389 12.25 -22.42 -15.43
C SER A 389 13.08 -23.09 -14.35
N GLY A 390 12.69 -24.31 -13.96
CA GLY A 390 13.41 -25.10 -12.96
C GLY A 390 13.97 -26.38 -13.58
N TYR A 391 15.20 -26.73 -13.20
CA TYR A 391 15.86 -27.95 -13.66
C TYR A 391 16.72 -28.55 -12.55
N ALA A 392 16.78 -29.87 -12.50
CA ALA A 392 17.64 -30.63 -11.60
C ALA A 392 18.64 -31.47 -12.41
N PHE A 393 19.79 -31.77 -11.83
CA PHE A 393 20.86 -32.51 -12.52
C PHE A 393 21.05 -33.92 -11.95
N ASN A 394 21.11 -34.91 -12.85
CA ASN A 394 21.53 -36.30 -12.58
C ASN A 394 22.65 -36.66 -13.54
N PRO A 395 23.86 -36.93 -13.03
CA PRO A 395 25.05 -36.07 -13.01
C PRO A 395 25.44 -35.37 -14.33
N ILE A 396 24.80 -35.67 -15.46
CA ILE A 396 25.12 -35.08 -16.77
C ILE A 396 23.86 -34.53 -17.47
N TRP A 397 22.67 -35.07 -17.18
CA TRP A 397 21.45 -34.71 -17.90
C TRP A 397 20.55 -33.79 -17.06
N PRO A 398 20.21 -32.59 -17.55
CA PRO A 398 19.23 -31.73 -16.90
C PRO A 398 17.82 -32.33 -17.06
N VAL A 399 17.09 -32.39 -15.96
CA VAL A 399 15.68 -32.82 -15.90
C VAL A 399 14.84 -31.62 -15.49
N THR A 400 13.89 -31.24 -16.34
CA THR A 400 12.95 -30.16 -16.04
C THR A 400 12.08 -30.50 -14.85
N LEU A 401 12.04 -29.60 -13.87
CA LEU A 401 11.18 -29.69 -12.70
C LEU A 401 9.76 -29.23 -13.06
N GLN A 402 8.76 -30.07 -12.78
CA GLN A 402 7.36 -29.81 -13.15
C GLN A 402 6.58 -29.08 -12.04
N GLU A 403 7.19 -28.95 -10.88
CA GLU A 403 6.62 -28.27 -9.73
C GLU A 403 6.36 -26.79 -10.04
N ARG A 404 5.36 -26.20 -9.36
CA ARG A 404 5.01 -24.79 -9.54
C ARG A 404 5.72 -23.89 -8.53
N LEU A 405 6.52 -22.93 -9.01
CA LEU A 405 7.01 -21.82 -8.20
C LEU A 405 5.83 -20.90 -7.85
N LYS A 406 5.66 -20.57 -6.57
CA LYS A 406 4.57 -19.71 -6.08
C LYS A 406 5.14 -18.45 -5.44
N TRP A 407 4.75 -17.28 -5.91
CA TRP A 407 4.94 -16.02 -5.19
C TRP A 407 4.14 -16.07 -3.88
N LEU A 408 4.80 -15.84 -2.75
CA LEU A 408 4.18 -15.82 -1.43
C LEU A 408 3.87 -14.40 -0.97
N SER A 409 4.87 -13.52 -1.01
CA SER A 409 4.75 -12.15 -0.55
C SER A 409 5.92 -11.29 -1.03
N ALA A 410 5.79 -9.98 -0.85
CA ALA A 410 6.88 -9.03 -0.94
C ALA A 410 6.94 -8.20 0.34
N VAL A 411 8.14 -7.77 0.74
CA VAL A 411 8.40 -7.06 2.00
C VAL A 411 9.29 -5.85 1.72
N SER A 412 8.87 -4.67 2.18
CA SER A 412 9.69 -3.45 2.14
C SER A 412 10.75 -3.51 3.23
N ILE A 413 11.97 -3.09 2.92
CA ILE A 413 13.05 -2.95 3.92
C ILE A 413 13.20 -1.49 4.36
N ASP A 414 12.99 -0.54 3.44
CA ASP A 414 12.93 0.87 3.77
C ASP A 414 11.50 1.31 4.07
N ASP A 415 11.35 2.37 4.87
CA ASP A 415 10.05 2.97 5.17
C ASP A 415 9.34 3.46 3.89
N ASN A 416 8.33 2.70 3.48
CA ASN A 416 7.36 3.01 2.41
C ASN A 416 7.93 3.17 0.99
N SER A 417 9.11 2.62 0.67
CA SER A 417 9.59 2.58 -0.72
C SER A 417 8.84 1.54 -1.56
N LEU A 418 8.48 0.41 -0.95
CA LEU A 418 7.70 -0.67 -1.56
C LEU A 418 6.32 -0.78 -0.90
N LEU A 419 5.27 -0.60 -1.71
CA LEU A 419 3.90 -0.90 -1.33
C LEU A 419 3.52 -2.28 -1.87
N THR A 420 2.83 -3.08 -1.08
CA THR A 420 2.50 -4.45 -1.45
C THR A 420 1.02 -4.72 -1.29
N ASP A 421 0.44 -5.45 -2.24
CA ASP A 421 -0.87 -6.08 -2.09
C ASP A 421 -0.68 -7.59 -2.16
N SER A 422 -0.78 -8.23 -1.00
CA SER A 422 -0.62 -9.67 -0.87
C SER A 422 -1.73 -10.46 -1.56
N LYS A 423 -2.91 -9.87 -1.79
CA LYS A 423 -4.03 -10.55 -2.45
C LYS A 423 -3.79 -10.73 -3.95
N ASN A 424 -3.12 -9.77 -4.58
CA ASN A 424 -2.91 -9.73 -6.03
C ASN A 424 -1.48 -10.11 -6.45
N SER A 425 -0.65 -10.62 -5.52
CA SER A 425 0.77 -10.93 -5.77
C SER A 425 1.50 -9.78 -6.47
N THR A 426 1.23 -8.55 -6.02
CA THR A 426 1.74 -7.33 -6.64
C THR A 426 2.59 -6.54 -5.64
N ALA A 427 3.71 -6.03 -6.14
CA ALA A 427 4.61 -5.15 -5.42
C ALA A 427 4.89 -3.90 -6.26
N MET A 428 4.69 -2.72 -5.69
CA MET A 428 4.93 -1.42 -6.32
C MET A 428 6.03 -0.68 -5.56
N PHE A 429 7.19 -0.52 -6.17
CA PHE A 429 8.17 0.46 -5.69
C PHE A 429 7.68 1.85 -6.10
N VAL A 430 7.26 2.69 -5.15
CA VAL A 430 6.78 4.06 -5.45
C VAL A 430 7.92 5.05 -5.64
N ARG A 431 9.12 4.66 -5.21
CA ARG A 431 10.41 5.33 -5.38
C ARG A 431 11.54 4.31 -5.22
N SER A 432 12.76 4.73 -5.48
CA SER A 432 13.98 3.96 -5.20
C SER A 432 14.02 3.47 -3.75
N GLY A 433 14.52 2.25 -3.58
CA GLY A 433 14.69 1.62 -2.27
C GLY A 433 14.82 0.11 -2.35
N TYR A 434 14.83 -0.51 -1.17
CA TYR A 434 15.05 -1.93 -0.95
C TYR A 434 13.77 -2.68 -0.61
N GLY A 435 13.66 -3.89 -1.15
CA GLY A 435 12.60 -4.83 -0.81
C GLY A 435 13.03 -6.26 -1.12
N LYS A 436 12.26 -7.23 -0.66
CA LYS A 436 12.47 -8.64 -1.01
C LYS A 436 11.18 -9.32 -1.46
N VAL A 437 11.30 -10.26 -2.39
CA VAL A 437 10.19 -11.09 -2.88
C VAL A 437 10.44 -12.53 -2.46
N LEU A 438 9.41 -13.17 -1.89
CA LEU A 438 9.48 -14.52 -1.34
C LEU A 438 8.73 -15.51 -2.22
N PHE A 439 9.34 -16.66 -2.47
CA PHE A 439 8.79 -17.74 -3.28
C PHE A 439 8.79 -19.08 -2.53
N ALA A 440 7.76 -19.89 -2.74
CA ALA A 440 7.75 -21.30 -2.38
C ALA A 440 7.97 -22.16 -3.62
N TYR A 441 8.88 -23.13 -3.51
CA TYR A 441 9.09 -24.12 -4.55
C TYR A 441 9.11 -25.54 -3.96
N PRO A 442 8.02 -26.33 -4.07
CA PRO A 442 7.85 -27.57 -3.33
C PRO A 442 8.60 -28.77 -3.97
N ILE A 443 9.90 -28.62 -4.22
CA ILE A 443 10.72 -29.61 -4.93
C ILE A 443 11.42 -30.64 -4.04
N LYS A 444 11.44 -30.43 -2.72
CA LYS A 444 12.11 -31.32 -1.75
C LYS A 444 11.81 -32.81 -1.94
N HIS A 445 10.52 -33.18 -2.03
CA HIS A 445 10.15 -34.59 -2.14
C HIS A 445 10.67 -35.22 -3.44
N PHE A 446 10.59 -34.49 -4.54
CA PHE A 446 11.09 -34.95 -5.84
C PHE A 446 12.60 -35.15 -5.79
N MET A 447 13.34 -34.13 -5.33
CA MET A 447 14.80 -34.15 -5.21
C MET A 447 15.31 -35.33 -4.37
N LEU A 448 14.69 -35.59 -3.21
CA LEU A 448 15.11 -36.66 -2.31
C LEU A 448 14.76 -38.07 -2.84
N LYS A 449 13.66 -38.19 -3.60
CA LYS A 449 13.24 -39.48 -4.17
C LYS A 449 14.15 -39.93 -5.31
N THR A 450 14.54 -39.02 -6.18
CA THR A 450 15.35 -39.30 -7.37
C THR A 450 16.86 -39.16 -7.13
N ARG A 451 17.26 -38.52 -6.03
CA ARG A 451 18.66 -38.26 -5.64
C ARG A 451 19.41 -37.39 -6.65
N PHE A 452 18.78 -36.32 -7.12
CA PHE A 452 19.47 -35.31 -7.92
C PHE A 452 20.56 -34.59 -7.11
N GLU A 453 21.63 -34.18 -7.78
CA GLU A 453 22.77 -33.51 -7.13
C GLU A 453 22.43 -32.07 -6.76
N ASN A 454 21.83 -31.30 -7.67
CA ASN A 454 21.39 -29.93 -7.40
C ASN A 454 20.12 -29.60 -8.18
N ALA A 455 19.46 -28.52 -7.76
CA ALA A 455 18.33 -27.92 -8.46
C ALA A 455 18.65 -26.45 -8.72
N THR A 456 18.36 -26.00 -9.93
CA THR A 456 18.54 -24.62 -10.35
C THR A 456 17.21 -24.07 -10.81
N ILE A 457 16.97 -22.80 -10.52
CA ILE A 457 15.80 -22.07 -10.99
C ILE A 457 16.21 -20.73 -11.57
N ASP A 458 15.78 -20.48 -12.80
CA ASP A 458 15.83 -19.15 -13.43
C ASP A 458 14.50 -18.46 -13.22
N VAL A 459 14.54 -17.19 -12.82
CA VAL A 459 13.35 -16.38 -12.62
C VAL A 459 13.53 -15.03 -13.29
N ALA A 460 12.55 -14.63 -14.09
CA ALA A 460 12.39 -13.27 -14.60
C ALA A 460 11.21 -12.62 -13.89
N LEU A 461 11.46 -11.58 -13.10
CA LEU A 461 10.40 -10.75 -12.52
C LEU A 461 9.84 -9.81 -13.58
N GLN A 462 8.53 -9.65 -13.60
CA GLN A 462 7.83 -8.98 -14.70
C GLN A 462 6.88 -7.87 -14.23
N SER A 463 6.80 -6.82 -15.05
CA SER A 463 5.69 -5.88 -15.08
C SER A 463 4.74 -6.28 -16.20
N VAL A 464 3.49 -6.54 -15.84
CA VAL A 464 2.43 -6.98 -16.76
C VAL A 464 1.38 -5.89 -16.85
N VAL A 465 1.04 -5.49 -18.08
CA VAL A 465 0.10 -4.40 -18.42
C VAL A 465 0.43 -3.12 -17.64
N PHE A 466 1.66 -2.64 -17.78
CA PHE A 466 2.16 -1.48 -17.04
C PHE A 466 3.17 -0.68 -17.86
N GLY A 467 3.08 0.66 -17.79
CA GLY A 467 4.05 1.57 -18.38
C GLY A 467 4.23 1.45 -19.90
N GLY A 468 3.19 1.07 -20.63
CA GLY A 468 3.24 0.83 -22.08
C GLY A 468 3.64 -0.57 -22.52
N TYR A 469 3.83 -1.50 -21.58
CA TYR A 469 4.25 -2.87 -21.88
C TYR A 469 3.18 -3.90 -21.48
N ASN A 470 2.86 -4.80 -22.41
CA ASN A 470 2.05 -5.98 -22.09
C ASN A 470 2.76 -6.87 -21.07
N VAL A 471 4.04 -7.13 -21.30
CA VAL A 471 4.97 -7.81 -20.37
C VAL A 471 6.35 -7.18 -20.55
N LYS A 472 7.01 -6.82 -19.45
CA LYS A 472 8.41 -6.40 -19.41
C LYS A 472 9.14 -7.13 -18.30
N ASN A 473 10.22 -7.84 -18.64
CA ASN A 473 11.14 -8.35 -17.62
C ASN A 473 11.86 -7.15 -17.00
N VAL A 474 11.75 -6.98 -15.69
CA VAL A 474 12.38 -5.87 -14.96
C VAL A 474 13.69 -6.27 -14.32
N THR A 475 13.83 -7.54 -13.96
CA THR A 475 15.06 -8.12 -13.46
C THR A 475 15.01 -9.64 -13.57
N GLU A 476 16.17 -10.25 -13.75
CA GLU A 476 16.32 -11.70 -13.92
C GLU A 476 17.39 -12.19 -12.95
N PHE A 477 17.19 -13.41 -12.44
CA PHE A 477 18.13 -14.03 -11.53
C PHE A 477 18.10 -15.54 -11.64
N ASN A 478 19.23 -16.15 -11.30
CA ASN A 478 19.40 -17.59 -11.21
C ASN A 478 19.66 -17.97 -9.75
N HIS A 479 19.03 -19.04 -9.27
CA HIS A 479 19.29 -19.60 -7.95
C HIS A 479 19.58 -21.09 -8.05
N VAL A 480 20.73 -21.50 -7.53
CA VAL A 480 21.09 -22.91 -7.37
C VAL A 480 20.91 -23.30 -5.91
N TYR A 481 20.00 -24.24 -5.65
CA TYR A 481 19.83 -24.82 -4.33
C TYR A 481 21.07 -25.66 -3.97
N PRO A 482 21.68 -25.45 -2.80
CA PRO A 482 22.77 -26.30 -2.32
C PRO A 482 22.25 -27.71 -1.99
N ALA A 483 23.08 -28.72 -2.20
CA ALA A 483 22.72 -30.14 -2.02
C ALA A 483 22.75 -30.60 -0.55
N VAL A 484 22.43 -29.70 0.39
CA VAL A 484 22.85 -29.84 1.79
C VAL A 484 21.67 -29.95 2.75
N LYS A 485 21.95 -30.59 3.88
CA LYS A 485 21.06 -30.66 5.04
C LYS A 485 21.45 -29.58 6.04
N PHE A 486 20.55 -28.64 6.35
CA PHE A 486 20.82 -27.47 7.19
C PHE A 486 20.61 -27.71 8.69
N ASN A 487 19.99 -28.82 9.08
CA ASN A 487 19.89 -29.18 10.48
C ASN A 487 19.87 -30.69 10.73
N THR A 488 20.35 -31.07 11.91
CA THR A 488 20.34 -32.46 12.40
C THR A 488 20.04 -32.46 13.90
N ARG A 489 19.99 -33.64 14.53
CA ARG A 489 19.73 -33.78 15.96
C ARG A 489 20.95 -34.33 16.67
N VAL A 490 21.33 -33.69 17.77
CA VAL A 490 22.24 -34.26 18.77
C VAL A 490 21.42 -34.59 20.00
N ASN A 491 21.38 -35.86 20.36
CA ASN A 491 20.68 -36.35 21.55
C ASN A 491 21.72 -36.68 22.62
N VAL A 492 21.51 -36.21 23.84
CA VAL A 492 22.33 -36.57 25.00
C VAL A 492 21.41 -37.19 26.05
N ALA A 493 21.74 -38.40 26.48
CA ALA A 493 20.96 -39.15 27.45
C ALA A 493 21.85 -39.59 28.61
N ALA A 494 21.46 -39.27 29.83
CA ALA A 494 22.11 -39.74 31.04
C ALA A 494 21.34 -40.95 31.60
N TYR A 495 22.09 -41.99 31.96
CA TYR A 495 21.52 -43.21 32.52
C TYR A 495 22.14 -43.55 33.87
N HIS A 496 21.32 -44.22 34.68
CA HIS A 496 21.76 -44.93 35.88
C HIS A 496 22.29 -46.32 35.55
N SER A 497 22.91 -46.97 36.53
CA SER A 497 23.38 -48.37 36.42
C SER A 497 22.29 -49.40 36.18
N ASP A 498 21.04 -49.12 36.60
CA ASP A 498 19.87 -49.94 36.28
C ASP A 498 19.31 -49.68 34.86
N GLY A 499 19.91 -48.72 34.13
CA GLY A 499 19.51 -48.31 32.80
C GLY A 499 18.28 -47.40 32.73
N SER A 500 17.79 -46.89 33.86
CA SER A 500 16.80 -45.80 33.92
C SER A 500 17.45 -44.45 33.60
N ILE A 501 16.64 -43.42 33.28
CA ILE A 501 17.18 -42.08 32.97
C ILE A 501 17.64 -41.41 34.27
N ASN A 502 18.89 -40.97 34.29
CA ASN A 502 19.47 -40.23 35.39
C ASN A 502 19.17 -38.75 35.24
N MET A 503 18.44 -38.16 36.19
CA MET A 503 17.96 -36.77 36.12
C MET A 503 19.03 -35.70 36.42
N ILE A 504 20.32 -36.01 36.26
CA ILE A 504 21.40 -35.03 36.35
C ILE A 504 21.20 -33.86 35.38
N PRO A 505 21.59 -32.63 35.77
CA PRO A 505 21.62 -31.50 34.84
C PRO A 505 22.53 -31.78 33.65
N LEU A 506 21.98 -31.63 32.46
CA LEU A 506 22.67 -31.73 31.19
C LEU A 506 22.64 -30.38 30.46
N SER A 507 23.75 -30.03 29.83
CA SER A 507 23.78 -28.96 28.83
C SER A 507 24.68 -29.37 27.67
N ILE A 508 24.32 -28.92 26.48
CA ILE A 508 25.13 -29.08 25.27
C ILE A 508 25.24 -27.74 24.55
N GLU A 509 26.42 -27.47 24.04
CA GLU A 509 26.75 -26.28 23.26
C GLU A 509 27.58 -26.71 22.04
N MET A 510 27.20 -26.21 20.87
CA MET A 510 27.92 -26.41 19.61
C MET A 510 28.65 -25.10 19.24
N ILE A 511 29.97 -25.15 19.12
CA ILE A 511 30.81 -23.99 18.83
C ILE A 511 31.62 -24.28 17.55
N PRO A 512 31.70 -23.38 16.56
CA PRO A 512 32.61 -23.56 15.43
C PRO A 512 34.07 -23.77 15.88
N GLN A 513 34.82 -24.63 15.19
CA GLN A 513 36.25 -24.83 15.47
C GLN A 513 37.11 -23.67 14.92
N PHE A 514 37.05 -22.51 15.57
CA PHE A 514 37.77 -21.31 15.13
C PHE A 514 39.29 -21.53 15.01
N GLU A 515 39.87 -22.32 15.91
CA GLU A 515 41.29 -22.68 15.91
C GLU A 515 41.74 -23.46 14.66
N HIS A 516 40.81 -24.09 13.95
CA HIS A 516 41.03 -24.80 12.69
C HIS A 516 40.55 -23.97 11.46
N GLY A 517 40.30 -22.67 11.65
CA GLY A 517 39.90 -21.76 10.57
C GLY A 517 38.41 -21.77 10.23
N ALA A 518 37.56 -22.43 11.04
CA ALA A 518 36.11 -22.36 10.86
C ALA A 518 35.57 -20.99 11.25
N THR A 519 34.47 -20.57 10.62
CA THR A 519 33.79 -19.29 10.89
C THR A 519 32.31 -19.52 11.12
N TYR A 520 31.61 -18.53 11.68
CA TYR A 520 30.15 -18.59 11.65
C TYR A 520 29.64 -18.42 10.22
N LEU A 521 28.64 -19.21 9.85
CA LEU A 521 28.00 -19.12 8.54
C LEU A 521 27.48 -17.69 8.27
N HIS A 522 26.93 -17.02 9.28
CA HIS A 522 26.46 -15.63 9.16
C HIS A 522 27.59 -14.68 8.74
N ASP A 523 28.77 -14.82 9.33
CA ASP A 523 29.90 -13.92 9.05
C ASP A 523 30.40 -14.16 7.62
N TYR A 524 30.43 -15.43 7.20
CA TYR A 524 30.71 -15.78 5.81
C TYR A 524 29.65 -15.23 4.84
N LEU A 525 28.36 -15.42 5.11
CA LEU A 525 27.29 -14.96 4.23
C LEU A 525 27.28 -13.44 4.09
N HIS A 526 27.51 -12.71 5.19
CA HIS A 526 27.67 -11.26 5.14
C HIS A 526 28.82 -10.86 4.21
N ALA A 527 30.02 -11.42 4.44
CA ALA A 527 31.20 -11.14 3.61
C ALA A 527 30.99 -11.53 2.14
N LYS A 528 30.33 -12.66 1.88
CA LYS A 528 30.02 -13.17 0.55
C LYS A 528 29.06 -12.25 -0.20
N VAL A 529 27.96 -11.82 0.43
CA VAL A 529 27.01 -10.89 -0.19
C VAL A 529 27.68 -9.56 -0.47
N MET A 530 28.44 -9.01 0.49
CA MET A 530 29.20 -7.78 0.30
C MET A 530 30.20 -7.87 -0.85
N HIS A 531 30.87 -9.01 -0.97
CA HIS A 531 31.81 -9.26 -2.06
C HIS A 531 31.10 -9.31 -3.42
N ASP A 532 29.95 -9.98 -3.49
CA ASP A 532 29.23 -10.18 -4.75
C ASP A 532 28.51 -8.93 -5.25
N THR A 533 28.04 -8.07 -4.33
CA THR A 533 27.15 -6.96 -4.69
C THR A 533 27.69 -5.58 -4.31
N GLY A 534 28.62 -5.51 -3.37
CA GLY A 534 29.06 -4.25 -2.76
C GLY A 534 27.98 -3.57 -1.91
N ASP A 535 26.87 -4.26 -1.60
CA ASP A 535 25.67 -3.67 -0.99
C ASP A 535 25.38 -4.27 0.40
N GLU A 536 25.59 -3.46 1.44
CA GLU A 536 25.39 -3.85 2.85
C GLU A 536 23.93 -4.13 3.17
N LYS A 537 22.98 -3.48 2.49
CA LYS A 537 21.55 -3.75 2.71
C LYS A 537 21.16 -5.12 2.20
N PHE A 538 21.78 -5.61 1.14
CA PHE A 538 21.59 -6.99 0.71
C PHE A 538 22.10 -7.97 1.76
N ALA A 539 23.28 -7.71 2.35
CA ALA A 539 23.81 -8.56 3.41
C ALA A 539 22.89 -8.58 4.63
N ASP A 540 22.42 -7.41 5.09
CA ASP A 540 21.46 -7.27 6.19
C ASP A 540 20.17 -8.06 5.93
N MET A 541 19.62 -7.97 4.71
CA MET A 541 18.42 -8.72 4.31
C MET A 541 18.62 -10.23 4.42
N VAL A 542 19.73 -10.75 3.90
CA VAL A 542 20.05 -12.18 3.96
C VAL A 542 20.18 -12.63 5.41
N LEU A 543 20.93 -11.88 6.23
CA LEU A 543 21.11 -12.20 7.65
C LEU A 543 19.81 -12.15 8.45
N SER A 544 18.89 -11.24 8.11
CA SER A 544 17.57 -11.14 8.76
C SER A 544 16.70 -12.38 8.56
N ASP A 545 16.98 -13.16 7.51
CA ASP A 545 16.29 -14.41 7.16
C ASP A 545 17.10 -15.66 7.55
N MET A 546 18.01 -15.53 8.51
CA MET A 546 18.73 -16.66 9.10
C MET A 546 18.23 -17.02 10.50
N TYR A 547 18.37 -18.29 10.89
CA TYR A 547 18.30 -18.68 12.30
C TYR A 547 19.45 -18.08 13.11
N GLU A 548 19.34 -18.10 14.44
CA GLU A 548 20.37 -17.58 15.34
C GLU A 548 21.71 -18.35 15.24
N LYS A 549 22.83 -17.66 15.55
CA LYS A 549 24.19 -18.23 15.60
C LYS A 549 24.34 -19.33 16.66
N GLY A 550 23.68 -19.15 17.81
CA GLY A 550 23.79 -20.03 18.96
C GLY A 550 23.10 -21.37 18.74
N SER A 551 23.76 -22.45 19.16
CA SER A 551 23.16 -23.78 19.21
C SER A 551 23.51 -24.45 20.53
N SER A 552 22.67 -24.18 21.53
CA SER A 552 22.79 -24.76 22.87
C SER A 552 21.42 -25.10 23.44
N ILE A 553 21.40 -26.07 24.36
CA ILE A 553 20.22 -26.42 25.14
C ILE A 553 20.66 -26.98 26.49
N ALA A 554 19.85 -26.73 27.52
CA ALA A 554 20.02 -27.30 28.85
C ALA A 554 18.72 -27.99 29.30
N GLY A 555 18.85 -28.99 30.17
CA GLY A 555 17.74 -29.79 30.70
C GLY A 555 18.24 -30.82 31.69
N ASN A 556 17.42 -31.81 32.02
CA ASN A 556 17.79 -32.86 32.97
C ASN A 556 17.59 -34.24 32.33
N GLY A 557 18.59 -35.11 32.47
CA GLY A 557 18.58 -36.52 32.06
C GLY A 557 18.49 -36.82 30.57
N PHE A 558 17.64 -36.16 29.80
CA PHE A 558 17.61 -36.30 28.35
C PHE A 558 17.41 -34.94 27.69
N ILE A 559 18.33 -34.58 26.79
CA ILE A 559 18.23 -33.35 25.99
C ILE A 559 18.39 -33.68 24.51
N LYS A 560 17.67 -32.91 23.69
CA LYS A 560 17.64 -33.05 22.24
C LYS A 560 17.87 -31.69 21.60
N LEU A 561 19.09 -31.46 21.13
CA LEU A 561 19.45 -30.25 20.42
C LEU A 561 19.16 -30.44 18.92
N LYS A 562 18.40 -29.52 18.32
CA LYS A 562 18.36 -29.34 16.87
C LYS A 562 19.57 -28.50 16.48
N VAL A 563 20.62 -29.14 16.00
CA VAL A 563 21.83 -28.46 15.55
C VAL A 563 21.55 -27.90 14.16
N ARG A 564 21.80 -26.61 14.00
CA ARG A 564 21.67 -25.91 12.73
C ARG A 564 23.05 -25.67 12.13
N PHE A 565 23.14 -25.58 10.82
CA PHE A 565 24.38 -25.35 10.10
C PHE A 565 24.84 -23.90 10.28
N THR A 566 25.61 -23.68 11.34
CA THR A 566 26.12 -22.38 11.77
C THR A 566 27.64 -22.28 11.70
N SER A 567 28.35 -23.38 11.47
CA SER A 567 29.82 -23.43 11.33
C SER A 567 30.19 -23.70 9.88
N LEU A 568 31.14 -22.96 9.32
CA LEU A 568 31.61 -23.16 7.95
C LEU A 568 33.14 -23.14 7.91
N LEU A 569 33.73 -24.16 7.29
CA LEU A 569 35.16 -24.22 7.01
C LEU A 569 35.40 -24.36 5.51
N ILE A 570 35.94 -23.30 4.91
CA ILE A 570 36.46 -23.32 3.54
C ILE A 570 37.99 -23.42 3.64
N PRO A 571 38.59 -24.53 3.18
CA PRO A 571 40.03 -24.73 3.28
C PRO A 571 40.78 -23.71 2.42
N ASP A 572 41.99 -23.32 2.84
CA ASP A 572 42.83 -22.38 2.08
C ASP A 572 43.17 -22.89 0.68
N SER A 573 43.20 -24.21 0.49
CA SER A 573 43.37 -24.83 -0.83
C SER A 573 42.28 -24.45 -1.83
N ALA A 574 41.09 -24.02 -1.39
CA ALA A 574 40.05 -23.53 -2.28
C ALA A 574 40.48 -22.23 -3.01
N GLN A 575 41.38 -21.43 -2.42
CA GLN A 575 41.95 -20.24 -3.07
C GLN A 575 42.82 -20.61 -4.28
N LEU A 576 43.40 -21.82 -4.33
CA LEU A 576 44.14 -22.29 -5.50
C LEU A 576 43.26 -22.44 -6.74
N VAL A 577 41.97 -22.71 -6.54
CA VAL A 577 40.98 -22.91 -7.62
C VAL A 577 40.24 -21.60 -7.93
N TRP A 578 39.88 -20.83 -6.91
CA TRP A 578 38.98 -19.67 -7.03
C TRP A 578 39.67 -18.31 -6.85
N GLY A 579 40.96 -18.27 -6.52
CA GLY A 579 41.72 -17.06 -6.20
C GLY A 579 41.39 -16.47 -4.83
N ASP A 580 40.10 -16.30 -4.54
CA ASP A 580 39.56 -15.85 -3.25
C ASP A 580 38.45 -16.82 -2.79
N LYS A 581 38.30 -17.01 -1.47
CA LYS A 581 37.23 -17.85 -0.90
C LYS A 581 35.85 -17.27 -1.19
N MET A 582 35.72 -15.95 -1.31
CA MET A 582 34.47 -15.27 -1.64
C MET A 582 34.07 -15.41 -3.11
N ASN A 583 34.98 -15.83 -4.00
CA ASN A 583 34.63 -16.14 -5.39
C ASN A 583 33.90 -17.48 -5.55
N ILE A 584 33.86 -18.31 -4.50
CA ILE A 584 33.18 -19.60 -4.54
C ILE A 584 31.67 -19.37 -4.70
N PRO A 585 31.00 -20.00 -5.68
CA PRO A 585 29.55 -19.93 -5.82
C PRO A 585 28.86 -20.32 -4.51
N LEU A 586 27.85 -19.54 -4.10
CA LEU A 586 27.25 -19.68 -2.78
C LEU A 586 26.72 -21.10 -2.50
N ASN A 587 26.11 -21.74 -3.50
CA ASN A 587 25.61 -23.10 -3.39
C ASN A 587 26.71 -24.14 -3.11
N LEU A 588 27.93 -23.93 -3.62
CA LEU A 588 29.09 -24.80 -3.36
C LEU A 588 29.73 -24.47 -2.01
N ALA A 589 29.81 -23.19 -1.66
CA ALA A 589 30.31 -22.78 -0.35
C ALA A 589 29.44 -23.38 0.78
N LEU A 590 28.13 -23.40 0.60
CA LEU A 590 27.19 -24.03 1.54
C LEU A 590 27.29 -25.56 1.58
N ASP A 591 28.06 -26.20 0.71
CA ASP A 591 28.37 -27.63 0.76
C ASP A 591 29.73 -27.92 1.43
N ALA A 592 30.39 -26.89 1.98
CA ALA A 592 31.65 -27.04 2.68
C ALA A 592 31.50 -27.73 4.05
N LEU A 593 32.65 -28.09 4.63
CA LEU A 593 32.71 -28.76 5.92
C LEU A 593 32.17 -27.86 7.05
N SER A 594 31.55 -28.47 8.05
CA SER A 594 30.96 -27.77 9.20
C SER A 594 31.55 -28.24 10.53
N PRO A 595 32.84 -28.02 10.80
CA PRO A 595 33.46 -28.54 12.01
C PRO A 595 32.89 -27.89 13.29
N TYR A 596 32.65 -28.71 14.31
CA TYR A 596 32.15 -28.26 15.61
C TYR A 596 32.99 -28.76 16.79
N ILE A 597 33.10 -27.92 17.81
CA ILE A 597 33.41 -28.30 19.18
C ILE A 597 32.06 -28.56 19.85
N ILE A 598 31.85 -29.79 20.32
CA ILE A 598 30.64 -30.22 21.01
C ILE A 598 30.99 -30.27 22.49
N LYS A 599 30.53 -29.28 23.25
CA LYS A 599 30.75 -29.22 24.70
C LYS A 599 29.50 -29.72 25.41
N ILE A 600 29.65 -30.79 26.19
CA ILE A 600 28.56 -31.38 26.96
C ILE A 600 28.94 -31.34 28.44
N ASN A 601 28.07 -30.74 29.25
CA ASN A 601 28.20 -30.75 30.71
C ASN A 601 27.13 -31.67 31.30
N ALA A 602 27.55 -32.53 32.23
CA ALA A 602 26.71 -33.47 32.96
C ALA A 602 27.01 -33.35 34.46
N GLY A 603 26.15 -32.64 35.19
CA GLY A 603 26.42 -32.26 36.58
C GLY A 603 27.72 -31.44 36.69
N SER A 604 28.69 -31.96 37.43
CA SER A 604 30.02 -31.34 37.59
C SER A 604 31.05 -31.77 36.54
N VAL A 605 30.72 -32.73 35.67
CA VAL A 605 31.63 -33.27 34.65
C VAL A 605 31.39 -32.57 33.33
N SER A 606 32.46 -32.10 32.69
CA SER A 606 32.41 -31.49 31.36
C SER A 606 33.29 -32.28 30.40
N LYS A 607 32.76 -32.53 29.19
CA LYS A 607 33.50 -33.17 28.11
C LYS A 607 33.34 -32.35 26.84
N THR A 608 34.42 -32.35 26.06
CA THR A 608 34.51 -31.63 24.78
C THR A 608 34.88 -32.63 23.71
N PHE A 609 34.11 -32.65 22.62
CA PHE A 609 34.34 -33.51 21.47
C PHE A 609 34.63 -32.66 20.24
N ASN A 610 35.74 -32.94 19.58
CA ASN A 610 36.13 -32.25 18.34
C ASN A 610 35.55 -33.00 17.14
N ALA A 611 34.44 -32.51 16.61
CA ALA A 611 33.80 -33.03 15.40
C ALA A 611 34.30 -32.26 14.17
N THR A 612 35.54 -32.52 13.74
CA THR A 612 36.17 -31.90 12.56
C THR A 612 35.40 -32.17 11.26
N LEU A 613 34.72 -33.31 11.17
CA LEU A 613 33.90 -33.73 10.03
C LEU A 613 32.44 -33.93 10.46
N PHE A 614 31.85 -32.96 11.17
CA PHE A 614 30.44 -33.05 11.55
C PHE A 614 29.53 -33.12 10.30
N GLN A 615 28.70 -34.15 10.24
CA GLN A 615 27.83 -34.46 9.11
C GLN A 615 26.37 -34.21 9.49
N PHE A 616 25.68 -33.38 8.71
CA PHE A 616 24.26 -33.14 8.93
C PHE A 616 23.37 -34.32 8.51
N TYR A 617 23.88 -35.27 7.73
CA TYR A 617 23.12 -36.42 7.25
C TYR A 617 22.75 -37.44 8.33
N SER A 618 23.49 -37.48 9.45
CA SER A 618 23.25 -38.39 10.58
C SER A 618 22.85 -37.66 11.86
N ASN A 619 22.03 -38.30 12.68
CA ASN A 619 21.80 -37.85 14.06
C ASN A 619 22.96 -38.33 14.94
N TYR A 620 23.32 -37.51 15.93
CA TYR A 620 24.35 -37.84 16.91
C TYR A 620 23.70 -38.23 18.23
N HIS A 621 24.33 -39.19 18.92
CA HIS A 621 23.86 -39.73 20.18
C HIS A 621 25.03 -39.82 21.16
N TYR A 622 24.91 -39.14 22.30
CA TYR A 622 25.87 -39.22 23.39
C TYR A 622 25.19 -39.83 24.61
N THR A 623 25.80 -40.87 25.16
CA THR A 623 25.35 -41.53 26.39
C THR A 623 26.25 -41.07 27.52
N VAL A 624 25.65 -40.51 28.58
CA VAL A 624 26.29 -40.13 29.82
C VAL A 624 25.98 -41.17 30.88
N ASN A 625 26.99 -41.68 31.56
CA ASN A 625 26.79 -42.54 32.72
C ASN A 625 27.94 -42.29 33.70
N LEU A 626 27.59 -41.82 34.90
CA LEU A 626 28.55 -41.44 35.95
C LEU A 626 28.57 -42.45 37.09
N ASP A 627 27.68 -43.45 37.05
CA ASP A 627 27.53 -44.41 38.13
C ASP A 627 28.72 -45.37 38.14
N THR A 628 29.05 -45.91 39.31
CA THR A 628 30.23 -46.78 39.50
C THR A 628 29.87 -48.25 39.67
N ASP A 629 28.59 -48.57 39.72
CA ASP A 629 28.04 -49.91 40.00
C ASP A 629 27.36 -50.53 38.78
N ASN A 630 27.71 -50.08 37.56
CA ASN A 630 27.16 -50.62 36.32
C ASN A 630 27.53 -52.10 36.13
N ARG A 631 26.64 -52.84 35.47
CA ARG A 631 26.95 -54.21 35.02
C ARG A 631 27.51 -54.18 33.61
N LEU A 632 28.69 -54.76 33.42
CA LEU A 632 29.30 -54.89 32.10
C LEU A 632 28.66 -56.06 31.34
N ASN A 633 28.21 -55.81 30.10
CA ASN A 633 27.71 -56.86 29.23
C ASN A 633 28.88 -57.66 28.65
N ALA A 634 29.31 -58.71 29.34
CA ALA A 634 30.40 -59.57 28.91
C ALA A 634 29.98 -61.04 28.92
N THR A 635 30.48 -61.81 27.96
CA THR A 635 30.21 -63.25 27.85
C THR A 635 31.50 -63.99 27.55
N ARG A 636 31.68 -65.17 28.15
CA ARG A 636 32.86 -66.02 27.95
C ARG A 636 32.51 -67.28 27.15
N TYR A 637 33.27 -67.55 26.10
CA TYR A 637 33.19 -68.74 25.25
C TYR A 637 34.57 -69.40 25.17
N GLY A 638 34.85 -70.34 26.07
CA GLY A 638 36.20 -70.89 26.21
C GLY A 638 37.18 -69.80 26.65
N ASP A 639 38.29 -69.67 25.91
CA ASP A 639 39.28 -68.61 26.13
C ASP A 639 38.84 -67.26 25.55
N LEU A 640 37.74 -67.18 24.81
CA LEU A 640 37.26 -65.93 24.21
C LEU A 640 36.30 -65.20 25.15
N VAL A 641 36.66 -64.00 25.57
CA VAL A 641 35.77 -63.08 26.29
C VAL A 641 35.28 -62.03 25.31
N VAL A 642 33.97 -61.92 25.13
CA VAL A 642 33.33 -60.91 24.29
C VAL A 642 32.69 -59.88 25.19
N VAL A 643 33.17 -58.64 25.13
CA VAL A 643 32.55 -57.49 25.78
C VAL A 643 31.65 -56.79 24.76
N GLY A 644 30.35 -56.83 25.00
CA GLY A 644 29.35 -56.20 24.14
C GLY A 644 29.21 -54.72 24.44
N PHE A 645 28.96 -53.93 23.39
CA PHE A 645 28.64 -52.51 23.54
C PHE A 645 27.28 -52.33 24.25
N ASP A 646 27.29 -51.68 25.40
CA ASP A 646 26.07 -51.24 26.08
C ASP A 646 25.77 -49.77 25.77
N LYS A 647 24.69 -49.55 25.02
CA LYS A 647 24.20 -48.22 24.63
C LYS A 647 23.90 -47.30 25.82
N LYS A 648 23.64 -47.85 27.02
CA LYS A 648 23.35 -47.09 28.25
C LYS A 648 24.58 -46.84 29.13
N PHE A 649 25.66 -47.61 28.93
CA PHE A 649 26.95 -47.34 29.58
C PHE A 649 27.77 -46.33 28.79
N GLY A 650 27.66 -46.35 27.46
CA GLY A 650 28.39 -45.46 26.56
C GLY A 650 29.73 -46.04 26.09
N GLU A 651 30.54 -45.19 25.46
CA GLU A 651 31.84 -45.57 24.90
C GLU A 651 32.85 -45.92 26.00
N ILE A 652 33.47 -47.10 25.89
CA ILE A 652 34.46 -47.62 26.85
C ILE A 652 35.84 -47.07 26.50
N THR A 653 36.47 -46.31 27.39
CA THR A 653 37.82 -45.78 27.19
C THR A 653 38.91 -46.68 27.76
N MET A 654 38.56 -47.54 28.71
CA MET A 654 39.51 -48.40 29.40
C MET A 654 38.81 -49.68 29.86
N LEU A 655 39.37 -50.83 29.50
CA LEU A 655 38.95 -52.14 29.99
C LEU A 655 40.13 -52.83 30.69
N LYS A 656 39.93 -53.25 31.94
CA LYS A 656 40.89 -54.02 32.74
C LYS A 656 40.39 -55.45 32.93
N VAL A 657 41.30 -56.40 32.86
CA VAL A 657 41.06 -57.82 33.15
C VAL A 657 41.92 -58.18 34.37
N ASP A 658 41.29 -58.58 35.46
CA ASP A 658 41.96 -58.94 36.73
C ASP A 658 42.94 -57.85 37.25
N GLY A 659 42.67 -56.59 36.92
CA GLY A 659 43.50 -55.44 37.29
C GLY A 659 44.72 -55.20 36.40
N GLU A 660 44.95 -56.03 35.38
CA GLU A 660 46.05 -55.89 34.41
C GLU A 660 45.79 -54.76 33.36
N GLU A 661 46.81 -54.47 32.56
CA GLU A 661 46.90 -53.28 31.71
C GLU A 661 45.71 -53.06 30.75
N PRO A 662 45.39 -51.79 30.47
CA PRO A 662 44.18 -51.41 29.75
C PRO A 662 44.19 -51.92 28.30
N THR A 663 43.12 -52.60 27.89
CA THR A 663 42.87 -52.92 26.48
C THR A 663 41.84 -51.95 25.88
N ASP A 664 42.07 -51.50 24.65
CA ASP A 664 41.12 -50.67 23.92
C ASP A 664 39.87 -51.48 23.54
N CYS A 665 38.69 -50.96 23.89
CA CYS A 665 37.41 -51.64 23.76
C CYS A 665 36.24 -50.68 23.45
N MET A 666 36.51 -49.57 22.74
CA MET A 666 35.55 -48.47 22.52
C MET A 666 34.13 -48.89 22.12
N MET A 667 34.00 -49.86 21.21
CA MET A 667 32.72 -50.33 20.66
C MET A 667 32.40 -51.78 21.05
N GLY A 668 32.97 -52.24 22.17
CA GLY A 668 33.07 -53.65 22.49
C GLY A 668 34.30 -54.27 21.82
N CYS A 669 34.73 -55.40 22.35
CA CYS A 669 35.94 -56.07 21.94
C CYS A 669 35.86 -57.57 22.26
N SER A 670 36.77 -58.32 21.65
CA SER A 670 36.98 -59.72 21.98
C SER A 670 38.40 -59.89 22.48
N LEU A 671 38.56 -60.52 23.64
CA LEU A 671 39.82 -60.76 24.31
C LEU A 671 40.05 -62.26 24.40
N VAL A 672 41.29 -62.70 24.22
CA VAL A 672 41.67 -64.10 24.45
C VAL A 672 42.33 -64.19 25.83
N VAL A 673 41.70 -64.91 26.74
CA VAL A 673 42.14 -65.10 28.13
C VAL A 673 42.26 -66.59 28.42
N SER A 674 43.49 -67.10 28.38
CA SER A 674 43.81 -68.54 28.50
C SER A 674 43.73 -69.12 29.92
N LYS A 675 43.34 -68.31 30.92
CA LYS A 675 43.22 -68.75 32.32
C LYS A 675 41.81 -69.25 32.60
N ASN A 676 41.60 -70.53 32.90
CA ASN A 676 40.29 -71.07 33.30
C ASN A 676 39.93 -70.77 34.78
N GLU A 677 40.12 -69.53 35.20
CA GLU A 677 39.79 -69.00 36.53
C GLU A 677 38.63 -68.00 36.41
N PRO A 678 37.96 -67.64 37.52
CA PRO A 678 36.99 -66.54 37.52
C PRO A 678 37.69 -65.26 37.05
N LEU A 679 37.12 -64.57 36.06
CA LEU A 679 37.67 -63.33 35.52
C LEU A 679 36.87 -62.14 36.04
N MET A 680 37.57 -61.12 36.53
CA MET A 680 36.99 -59.83 36.87
C MET A 680 37.30 -58.83 35.77
N LEU A 681 36.25 -58.38 35.07
CA LEU A 681 36.35 -57.32 34.08
C LEU A 681 35.91 -56.01 34.69
N GLU A 682 36.68 -54.95 34.46
CA GLU A 682 36.31 -53.59 34.82
C GLU A 682 36.43 -52.65 33.63
N ALA A 683 35.32 -52.02 33.23
CA ALA A 683 35.28 -51.05 32.16
C ALA A 683 35.02 -49.64 32.71
N PHE A 684 35.67 -48.65 32.11
CA PHE A 684 35.43 -47.23 32.37
C PHE A 684 34.99 -46.54 31.09
N ASN A 685 33.99 -45.67 31.18
CA ASN A 685 33.52 -44.90 30.03
C ASN A 685 34.20 -43.52 29.95
N ILE A 686 33.94 -42.80 28.85
CA ILE A 686 34.45 -41.43 28.63
C ILE A 686 34.06 -40.42 29.73
N TRP A 687 33.00 -40.71 30.51
CA TRP A 687 32.43 -39.85 31.56
C TRP A 687 32.97 -40.16 32.96
N GLY A 688 33.72 -41.25 33.13
CA GLY A 688 34.23 -41.71 34.43
C GLY A 688 33.33 -42.71 35.16
N GLY A 689 32.22 -43.13 34.55
CA GLY A 689 31.41 -44.24 35.05
C GLY A 689 32.18 -45.56 34.96
N ARG A 690 31.90 -46.46 35.91
CA ARG A 690 32.57 -47.77 36.03
C ARG A 690 31.54 -48.89 35.91
N ALA A 691 31.87 -49.92 35.15
CA ALA A 691 31.11 -51.16 35.02
C ALA A 691 31.98 -52.37 35.34
N TYR A 692 31.39 -53.41 35.90
CA TYR A 692 32.09 -54.66 36.18
C TYR A 692 31.31 -55.89 35.74
N ALA A 693 32.03 -56.96 35.41
CA ALA A 693 31.46 -58.29 35.19
C ALA A 693 32.39 -59.34 35.79
N GLU A 694 31.80 -60.27 36.54
CA GLU A 694 32.47 -61.46 37.02
C GLU A 694 32.06 -62.64 36.12
N LEU A 695 33.02 -63.18 35.38
CA LEU A 695 32.81 -64.30 34.48
C LEU A 695 33.28 -65.57 35.17
N LYS A 696 32.36 -66.49 35.41
CA LYS A 696 32.66 -67.78 36.04
C LYS A 696 33.64 -68.60 35.19
N PRO A 697 34.41 -69.52 35.81
CA PRO A 697 35.21 -70.51 35.10
C PRO A 697 34.34 -71.29 34.13
N ILE A 698 34.95 -71.77 33.05
CA ILE A 698 34.29 -72.67 32.11
C ILE A 698 33.96 -73.94 32.89
N GLN A 699 32.68 -74.18 33.16
CA GLN A 699 32.26 -75.52 33.54
C GLN A 699 32.44 -76.38 32.28
N GLU A 700 33.29 -77.41 32.37
CA GLU A 700 33.30 -78.50 31.38
C GLU A 700 31.93 -79.18 31.45
N GLU A 701 30.91 -78.56 30.83
CA GLU A 701 29.71 -79.29 30.45
C GLU A 701 30.19 -80.36 29.49
N GLY A 702 30.13 -81.62 29.95
CA GLY A 702 30.59 -82.78 29.22
C GLY A 702 30.14 -82.67 27.78
N GLN A 703 31.12 -82.75 26.86
CA GLN A 703 30.97 -82.74 25.42
C GLN A 703 29.69 -83.49 25.01
N ALA A 704 28.58 -82.76 24.90
CA ALA A 704 27.50 -83.16 24.02
C ALA A 704 28.14 -83.03 22.65
N SER A 705 28.50 -84.18 22.06
CA SER A 705 28.99 -84.25 20.69
C SER A 705 27.92 -83.62 19.80
N ILE A 706 28.07 -82.33 19.52
CA ILE A 706 27.32 -81.68 18.46
C ILE A 706 27.79 -82.39 17.20
N ASP A 707 26.91 -83.23 16.66
CA ASP A 707 27.09 -83.90 15.40
C ASP A 707 27.22 -82.82 14.32
N VAL A 708 28.46 -82.42 14.03
CA VAL A 708 28.84 -81.38 13.07
C VAL A 708 28.23 -81.69 11.70
N THR A 709 27.95 -82.96 11.42
CA THR A 709 27.23 -83.43 10.22
C THR A 709 25.78 -82.92 10.18
N ARG A 710 25.04 -82.93 11.29
CA ARG A 710 23.66 -82.39 11.35
C ARG A 710 23.63 -80.86 11.27
N LEU A 711 24.61 -80.18 11.85
CA LEU A 711 24.69 -78.71 11.77
C LEU A 711 25.08 -78.26 10.35
N ALA A 712 26.00 -78.98 9.70
CA ALA A 712 26.38 -78.74 8.30
C ALA A 712 25.22 -79.04 7.34
N ILE A 713 24.43 -80.10 7.58
CA ILE A 713 23.21 -80.39 6.80
C ILE A 713 22.16 -79.30 7.03
N ALA A 714 21.91 -78.87 8.26
CA ALA A 714 20.96 -77.79 8.54
C ALA A 714 21.38 -76.45 7.90
N PHE A 715 22.68 -76.11 7.94
CA PHE A 715 23.22 -74.91 7.29
C PHE A 715 23.15 -75.01 5.76
N SER A 716 23.41 -76.19 5.20
CA SER A 716 23.31 -76.45 3.75
C SER A 716 21.86 -76.38 3.26
N VAL A 717 20.92 -76.91 4.02
CA VAL A 717 19.47 -76.83 3.74
C VAL A 717 18.97 -75.38 3.87
N LEU A 718 19.44 -74.63 4.87
CA LEU A 718 19.10 -73.22 5.02
C LEU A 718 19.67 -72.36 3.89
N LEU A 719 20.92 -72.61 3.47
CA LEU A 719 21.55 -71.93 2.33
C LEU A 719 20.82 -72.25 1.02
N ALA A 720 20.46 -73.52 0.80
CA ALA A 720 19.70 -73.94 -0.37
C ALA A 720 18.30 -73.31 -0.38
N ALA A 721 17.61 -73.27 0.76
CA ALA A 721 16.31 -72.62 0.90
C ALA A 721 16.39 -71.10 0.66
N LEU A 722 17.44 -70.43 1.14
CA LEU A 722 17.71 -69.01 0.89
C LEU A 722 18.02 -68.74 -0.59
N MET A 723 18.80 -69.61 -1.24
CA MET A 723 19.07 -69.50 -2.68
C MET A 723 17.81 -69.73 -3.51
N VAL A 724 16.97 -70.71 -3.17
CA VAL A 724 15.69 -70.96 -3.83
C VAL A 724 14.71 -69.80 -3.61
N ALA A 725 14.60 -69.26 -2.40
CA ALA A 725 13.77 -68.08 -2.12
C ALA A 725 14.24 -66.84 -2.90
N ARG A 726 15.56 -66.67 -3.07
CA ARG A 726 16.14 -65.58 -3.87
C ARG A 726 15.88 -65.79 -5.37
N LEU A 727 15.98 -67.02 -5.87
CA LEU A 727 15.67 -67.36 -7.26
C LEU A 727 14.19 -67.16 -7.59
N VAL A 728 13.28 -67.57 -6.69
CA VAL A 728 11.82 -67.37 -6.84
C VAL A 728 11.45 -65.88 -6.78
N SER A 729 12.14 -65.09 -5.94
CA SER A 729 11.99 -63.63 -5.87
C SER A 729 12.42 -62.91 -7.17
N GLU A 730 13.47 -63.39 -7.85
CA GLU A 730 13.89 -62.79 -9.13
C GLU A 730 13.05 -63.24 -10.33
N ILE A 731 12.56 -64.49 -10.33
CA ILE A 731 11.64 -64.96 -11.36
C ILE A 731 10.27 -64.26 -11.24
N GLY A 732 9.82 -63.91 -10.03
CA GLY A 732 8.59 -63.13 -9.81
C GLY A 732 8.69 -61.64 -10.15
N LYS A 733 9.88 -61.12 -10.49
CA LYS A 733 10.08 -59.73 -10.96
C LYS A 733 10.26 -59.64 -12.47
N SER A 734 10.31 -60.77 -13.17
CA SER A 734 10.49 -60.88 -14.62
C SER A 734 9.26 -61.44 -15.35
N ALA A 735 8.15 -61.63 -14.62
CA ALA A 735 6.78 -61.72 -15.11
C ALA A 735 5.99 -60.52 -14.56
#